data_AF-A0A369SQD2-F1
#
_entry.id   AF-A0A369SQD2-F1
#
_cell.length_a   1.000
_cell.length_b   1.000
_cell.length_c   1.000
_cell.angle_alpha   90.00
_cell.angle_beta   90.00
_cell.angle_gamma   90.00
#
_symmetry.space_group_name_H-M   'P 1'
#
loop_
_entity.id
_entity.type
_entity.pdbx_description
1 polymer ?
#
loop_
_entity_poly.entity_id
_entity_poly.type
_entity_poly.pdbx_seq_one_letter_code
_entity_poly.pdbx_strand_id
1 'polypeptide(L)'
;MEEIAPMLEKFIQDDYINQAILDAKEDCLHHCQSENNAHAYYQLGQFYYQDWSDNQLSDLSKALNYFEKASQGNHPIAMYMLYVLLGNHEEEVQKLYGHLSEQDLMLKRGKLCLKAASQGRRSCNAHKEITHTIIHSISWRETYLKILEEYKQTIEIEEKNLQSENLGQLYNMVAYLLWMTNEERDLQIFTQAINYFKKSSWQYQYAAGYYNLADWALSAYANIIDDDFDEDITECMKLAGELGHPLALYHLANESINPDSDSNQRNMRMSDYLTRSSTSLGYAETLVCLGCLHLHGINDGQSDFKLAKRYFRQACLAPSYEESHWIGSHWAYHQLAYIFEKGLDDTKQYSLAGSLYAQAGLLKNYHSFCKLAKLIEKKRLENANIALAIRLYQTAATYDEDTAGYANYRLGKIYLNDAEHVDANKSKRCFRLAYKFYKSEIELCANAGHYYRLGLMHHFGYGIGLDQTKASKLYQKCIYEARLSHNISIRHYRQKAINKLNILFDDENYSQQLAHQAPTTMQSMMEKVSRFDDPSWQEMLGLDQAAVLEENHALKKRMSQIEETLELMKKRLTLNISDQQQLPIHEQTITEEQFSSPQSDQNENNSQQVEDDVYIDGVKLRKKKASPSTPVKTNNIQPSRGSPNLANENQQLKQANNRLTLEVSELKEQVKRLSVIINKASKETDL
;
A
#
# COMPACT_ATOMS: atom_id res chain seq x y z
N MET A 1 5.70 20.29 0.94
CA MET A 1 4.67 20.38 2.00
C MET A 1 4.85 21.64 2.84
N GLU A 2 6.07 21.95 3.28
CA GLU A 2 6.40 23.17 4.05
C GLU A 2 5.81 24.48 3.46
N GLU A 3 5.84 24.66 2.13
CA GLU A 3 5.30 25.87 1.50
C GLU A 3 3.76 25.88 1.41
N ILE A 4 3.11 24.71 1.36
CA ILE A 4 1.69 24.57 1.00
C ILE A 4 0.80 24.40 2.22
N ALA A 5 1.30 23.74 3.27
CA ALA A 5 0.52 23.50 4.49
C ALA A 5 -0.06 24.79 5.10
N PRO A 6 0.70 25.90 5.25
CA PRO A 6 0.15 27.16 5.75
C PRO A 6 -0.91 27.79 4.84
N MET A 7 -0.94 27.42 3.55
CA MET A 7 -1.97 27.86 2.62
C MET A 7 -3.24 27.02 2.74
N LEU A 8 -3.11 25.72 3.04
CA LEU A 8 -4.22 24.80 3.25
C LEU A 8 -4.92 25.08 4.58
N GLU A 9 -4.16 25.36 5.64
CA GLU A 9 -4.67 25.68 6.98
C GLU A 9 -5.68 26.84 6.97
N LYS A 10 -5.52 27.81 6.06
CA LYS A 10 -6.46 28.94 5.89
C LYS A 10 -7.88 28.53 5.49
N PHE A 11 -8.06 27.31 4.99
CA PHE A 11 -9.38 26.78 4.61
C PHE A 11 -10.02 25.94 5.72
N ILE A 12 -9.26 25.61 6.77
CA ILE A 12 -9.75 24.76 7.85
C ILE A 12 -10.78 25.54 8.66
N GLN A 13 -11.97 24.95 8.79
CA GLN A 13 -13.03 25.44 9.65
C GLN A 13 -13.07 24.59 10.91
N ASP A 14 -12.46 25.10 11.98
CA ASP A 14 -12.28 24.35 13.23
C ASP A 14 -13.63 23.95 13.84
N ASP A 15 -14.66 24.80 13.77
CA ASP A 15 -15.99 24.54 14.35
C ASP A 15 -16.62 23.21 13.91
N TYR A 16 -16.53 22.87 12.62
CA TYR A 16 -17.11 21.62 12.11
C TYR A 16 -16.29 20.41 12.55
N ILE A 17 -14.96 20.53 12.49
CA ILE A 17 -14.06 19.44 12.88
C ILE A 17 -14.26 19.18 14.37
N ASN A 18 -14.29 20.22 15.19
CA ASN A 18 -14.58 20.17 16.62
C ASN A 18 -15.93 19.52 16.90
N GLN A 19 -16.99 19.87 16.16
CA GLN A 19 -18.28 19.21 16.34
C GLN A 19 -18.23 17.72 15.97
N ALA A 20 -17.58 17.35 14.86
CA ALA A 20 -17.43 15.94 14.47
C ALA A 20 -16.62 15.13 15.51
N ILE A 21 -15.65 15.77 16.14
CA ILE A 21 -14.86 15.22 17.25
C ILE A 21 -15.74 14.99 18.48
N LEU A 22 -16.55 15.97 18.85
CA LEU A 22 -17.48 15.87 19.98
C LEU A 22 -18.49 14.75 19.75
N ASP A 23 -19.12 14.70 18.57
CA ASP A 23 -20.06 13.64 18.18
C ASP A 23 -19.38 12.25 18.28
N ALA A 24 -18.16 12.12 17.75
CA ALA A 24 -17.42 10.86 17.80
C ALA A 24 -17.04 10.46 19.23
N LYS A 25 -16.70 11.42 20.09
CA LYS A 25 -16.40 11.17 21.50
C LYS A 25 -17.64 10.69 22.26
N GLU A 26 -18.81 11.28 21.99
CA GLU A 26 -20.09 10.81 22.55
C GLU A 26 -20.45 9.40 22.10
N ASP A 27 -20.29 9.09 20.81
CA ASP A 27 -20.48 7.74 20.26
C ASP A 27 -19.56 6.73 20.98
N CYS A 28 -18.28 7.08 21.16
CA CYS A 28 -17.33 6.21 21.88
C CYS A 28 -17.73 5.98 23.34
N LEU A 29 -18.18 7.03 24.04
CA LEU A 29 -18.65 6.92 25.42
C LEU A 29 -19.82 5.95 25.54
N HIS A 30 -20.78 6.04 24.60
CA HIS A 30 -21.91 5.10 24.53
C HIS A 30 -21.42 3.66 24.35
N HIS A 31 -20.59 3.40 23.32
CA HIS A 31 -20.07 2.05 23.05
C HIS A 31 -19.22 1.46 24.20
N CYS A 32 -18.46 2.29 24.92
CA CYS A 32 -17.75 1.86 26.12
C CYS A 32 -18.71 1.40 27.24
N GLN A 33 -19.82 2.13 27.44
CA GLN A 33 -20.79 1.83 28.49
C GLN A 33 -21.71 0.66 28.15
N SER A 34 -22.10 0.51 26.88
CA SER A 34 -23.07 -0.49 26.45
C SER A 34 -22.45 -1.83 26.06
N GLU A 35 -21.27 -1.81 25.42
CA GLU A 35 -20.71 -2.96 24.71
C GLU A 35 -19.32 -3.38 25.23
N ASN A 36 -18.73 -2.61 26.15
CA ASN A 36 -17.37 -2.82 26.64
C ASN A 36 -16.34 -2.93 25.47
N ASN A 37 -16.54 -2.13 24.43
CA ASN A 37 -15.82 -2.23 23.17
C ASN A 37 -14.36 -1.73 23.31
N ALA A 38 -13.38 -2.59 22.99
CA ALA A 38 -11.95 -2.29 23.09
C ALA A 38 -11.50 -1.14 22.18
N HIS A 39 -12.10 -1.02 20.99
CA HIS A 39 -11.82 0.05 20.04
C HIS A 39 -12.35 1.41 20.52
N ALA A 40 -13.57 1.43 21.07
CA ALA A 40 -14.13 2.64 21.66
C ALA A 40 -13.27 3.15 22.83
N TYR A 41 -12.77 2.25 23.69
CA TYR A 41 -11.82 2.63 24.73
C TYR A 41 -10.53 3.22 24.15
N TYR A 42 -9.98 2.62 23.09
CA TYR A 42 -8.80 3.17 22.43
C TYR A 42 -9.06 4.57 21.87
N GLN A 43 -10.20 4.79 21.20
CA GLN A 43 -10.58 6.10 20.64
C GLN A 43 -10.75 7.15 21.74
N LEU A 44 -11.39 6.81 22.87
CA LEU A 44 -11.44 7.71 24.03
C LEU A 44 -10.05 8.02 24.57
N GLY A 45 -9.18 7.02 24.66
CA GLY A 45 -7.78 7.21 25.04
C GLY A 45 -7.08 8.22 24.13
N GLN A 46 -7.29 8.12 22.81
CA GLN A 46 -6.76 9.09 21.84
C GLN A 46 -7.33 10.49 22.05
N PHE A 47 -8.63 10.65 22.31
CA PHE A 47 -9.23 11.96 22.57
C PHE A 47 -8.71 12.64 23.85
N TYR A 48 -8.32 11.87 24.86
CA TYR A 48 -7.70 12.43 26.07
C TYR A 48 -6.19 12.65 25.91
N TYR A 49 -5.54 11.87 25.05
CA TYR A 49 -4.12 11.98 24.76
C TYR A 49 -3.81 13.18 23.86
N GLN A 50 -4.59 13.37 22.81
CA GLN A 50 -4.41 14.45 21.85
C GLN A 50 -5.28 15.64 22.26
N ASP A 51 -4.68 16.82 22.38
CA ASP A 51 -5.39 18.06 22.74
C ASP A 51 -6.22 18.56 21.54
N TRP A 52 -7.44 18.05 21.42
CA TRP A 52 -8.36 18.35 20.31
C TRP A 52 -9.28 19.53 20.61
N SER A 53 -9.06 20.24 21.73
CA SER A 53 -9.84 21.41 22.12
C SER A 53 -8.93 22.51 22.64
N ASP A 54 -9.00 23.72 22.09
CA ASP A 54 -8.17 24.88 22.47
C ASP A 54 -8.13 25.26 23.97
N ASN A 55 -8.86 24.56 24.85
CA ASN A 55 -9.02 24.89 26.27
C ASN A 55 -8.86 23.72 27.25
N GLN A 56 -8.43 22.52 26.84
CA GLN A 56 -8.28 21.40 27.77
C GLN A 56 -6.95 20.66 27.56
N LEU A 57 -5.95 20.99 28.39
CA LEU A 57 -4.69 20.26 28.49
C LEU A 57 -4.95 18.74 28.45
N SER A 58 -4.17 18.02 27.65
CA SER A 58 -4.22 16.57 27.55
C SER A 58 -4.29 15.92 28.94
N ASP A 59 -5.24 15.00 29.14
CA ASP A 59 -5.41 14.28 30.39
C ASP A 59 -4.77 12.90 30.23
N LEU A 60 -3.44 12.86 30.39
CA LEU A 60 -2.67 11.64 30.19
C LEU A 60 -3.12 10.52 31.13
N SER A 61 -3.55 10.85 32.35
CA SER A 61 -4.04 9.86 33.31
C SER A 61 -5.30 9.16 32.81
N LYS A 62 -6.26 9.92 32.24
CA LYS A 62 -7.43 9.31 31.58
C LYS A 62 -7.04 8.54 30.33
N ALA A 63 -6.14 9.08 29.51
CA ALA A 63 -5.68 8.41 28.30
C ALA A 63 -5.08 7.03 28.61
N LEU A 64 -4.18 6.96 29.61
CA LEU A 64 -3.55 5.71 30.08
C LEU A 64 -4.60 4.69 30.57
N ASN A 65 -5.55 5.11 31.40
CA ASN A 65 -6.61 4.23 31.88
C ASN A 65 -7.45 3.64 30.72
N TYR A 66 -7.81 4.46 29.75
CA TYR A 66 -8.54 4.00 28.58
C TYR A 66 -7.71 3.07 27.68
N PHE A 67 -6.43 3.36 27.48
CA PHE A 67 -5.54 2.45 26.76
C PHE A 67 -5.33 1.12 27.50
N GLU A 68 -5.27 1.12 28.84
CA GLU A 68 -5.21 -0.11 29.65
C GLU A 68 -6.48 -0.95 29.46
N LYS A 69 -7.67 -0.35 29.49
CA LYS A 69 -8.94 -1.04 29.21
C LYS A 69 -8.99 -1.60 27.79
N ALA A 70 -8.57 -0.84 26.80
CA ALA A 70 -8.48 -1.31 25.42
C ALA A 70 -7.47 -2.46 25.25
N SER A 71 -6.34 -2.41 25.97
CA SER A 71 -5.31 -3.45 25.99
C SER A 71 -5.81 -4.78 26.59
N GLN A 72 -6.69 -4.72 27.60
CA GLN A 72 -7.37 -5.91 28.14
C GLN A 72 -8.24 -6.59 27.09
N GLY A 73 -8.89 -5.81 26.22
CA GLY A 73 -9.64 -6.29 25.06
C GLY A 73 -8.79 -6.65 23.83
N ASN A 74 -7.49 -6.87 24.01
CA ASN A 74 -6.52 -7.21 22.96
C ASN A 74 -6.35 -6.17 21.83
N HIS A 75 -6.63 -4.88 22.07
CA HIS A 75 -6.47 -3.84 21.05
C HIS A 75 -4.98 -3.56 20.74
N PRO A 76 -4.47 -3.88 19.54
CA PRO A 76 -3.04 -3.81 19.23
C PRO A 76 -2.47 -2.40 19.35
N ILE A 77 -3.21 -1.40 18.86
CA ILE A 77 -2.73 0.00 18.89
C ILE A 77 -2.71 0.54 20.32
N ALA A 78 -3.65 0.17 21.19
CA ALA A 78 -3.65 0.62 22.58
C ALA A 78 -2.46 0.04 23.34
N MET A 79 -2.14 -1.24 23.11
CA MET A 79 -0.93 -1.86 23.65
C MET A 79 0.34 -1.14 23.18
N TYR A 80 0.41 -0.81 21.89
CA TYR A 80 1.55 -0.07 21.35
C TYR A 80 1.62 1.36 21.92
N MET A 81 0.50 2.06 22.07
CA MET A 81 0.46 3.38 22.71
C MET A 81 0.94 3.31 24.16
N LEU A 82 0.53 2.29 24.93
CA LEU A 82 1.07 2.08 26.28
C LEU A 82 2.59 1.86 26.25
N TYR A 83 3.09 1.05 25.32
CA TYR A 83 4.53 0.84 25.14
C TYR A 83 5.28 2.17 24.90
N VAL A 84 4.75 3.05 24.05
CA VAL A 84 5.33 4.37 23.74
C VAL A 84 5.29 5.27 24.97
N LEU A 85 4.13 5.41 25.61
CA LEU A 85 3.93 6.31 26.75
C LEU A 85 4.80 5.93 27.94
N LEU A 86 4.93 4.62 28.23
CA LEU A 86 5.82 4.12 29.28
C LEU A 86 7.30 4.42 29.01
N GLY A 87 7.68 4.68 27.75
CA GLY A 87 9.06 5.00 27.37
C GLY A 87 9.44 6.47 27.46
N ASN A 88 8.45 7.36 27.51
CA ASN A 88 8.70 8.81 27.45
C ASN A 88 8.86 9.48 28.82
N HIS A 89 8.85 8.69 29.92
CA HIS A 89 9.17 9.10 31.31
C HIS A 89 8.63 10.48 31.74
N GLU A 90 7.39 10.81 31.36
CA GLU A 90 6.72 12.02 31.84
C GLU A 90 6.36 11.90 33.33
N GLU A 91 6.21 13.04 34.02
CA GLU A 91 5.97 13.11 35.48
C GLU A 91 4.76 12.26 35.92
N GLU A 92 3.73 12.17 35.08
CA GLU A 92 2.51 11.41 35.34
C GLU A 92 2.70 9.90 35.18
N VAL A 93 3.49 9.46 34.20
CA VAL A 93 3.91 8.06 34.07
C VAL A 93 4.76 7.65 35.27
N GLN A 94 5.63 8.55 35.75
CA GLN A 94 6.42 8.32 36.95
C GLN A 94 5.57 8.25 38.22
N LYS A 95 4.47 9.01 38.32
CA LYS A 95 3.51 8.86 39.43
C LYS A 95 2.84 7.49 39.43
N LEU A 96 2.48 6.97 38.27
CA LEU A 96 1.77 5.69 38.14
C LEU A 96 2.70 4.48 38.26
N TYR A 97 3.91 4.56 37.70
CA TYR A 97 4.82 3.42 37.57
C TYR A 97 6.20 3.63 38.20
N GLY A 98 6.44 4.73 38.91
CA GLY A 98 7.74 5.02 39.55
C GLY A 98 8.11 4.08 40.69
N HIS A 99 7.21 3.17 41.07
CA HIS A 99 7.50 2.06 41.98
C HIS A 99 8.17 0.86 41.29
N LEU A 100 8.12 0.77 39.96
CA LEU A 100 8.78 -0.29 39.20
C LEU A 100 10.28 0.02 39.01
N SER A 101 11.10 -1.01 39.07
CA SER A 101 12.50 -0.89 38.66
C SER A 101 12.59 -0.61 37.15
N GLU A 102 13.71 -0.04 36.69
CA GLU A 102 13.95 0.19 35.26
C GLU A 102 13.85 -1.12 34.45
N GLN A 103 14.35 -2.22 35.02
CA GLN A 103 14.27 -3.56 34.40
C GLN A 103 12.83 -4.07 34.32
N ASP A 104 12.03 -3.89 35.37
CA ASP A 104 10.62 -4.31 35.36
C ASP A 104 9.78 -3.48 34.40
N LEU A 105 10.07 -2.18 34.30
CA LEU A 105 9.43 -1.29 33.34
C LEU A 105 9.79 -1.69 31.90
N MET A 106 11.07 -1.99 31.64
CA MET A 106 11.53 -2.47 30.34
C MET A 106 10.86 -3.81 29.97
N LEU A 107 10.76 -4.74 30.92
CA LEU A 107 10.06 -6.01 30.73
C LEU A 107 8.58 -5.79 30.42
N LYS A 108 7.89 -4.93 31.17
CA LYS A 108 6.49 -4.58 30.94
C LYS A 108 6.27 -3.97 29.56
N ARG A 109 7.15 -3.05 29.14
CA ARG A 109 7.14 -2.45 27.81
C ARG A 109 7.36 -3.49 26.72
N GLY A 110 8.36 -4.36 26.86
CA GLY A 110 8.63 -5.45 25.91
C GLY A 110 7.43 -6.37 25.72
N LYS A 111 6.76 -6.75 26.82
CA LYS A 111 5.54 -7.57 26.77
C LYS A 111 4.39 -6.87 26.04
N LEU A 112 4.16 -5.57 26.28
CA LEU A 112 3.13 -4.79 25.57
C LEU A 112 3.42 -4.70 24.07
N CYS A 113 4.67 -4.40 23.70
CA CYS A 113 5.09 -4.29 22.31
C CYS A 113 4.93 -5.64 21.58
N LEU A 114 5.40 -6.73 22.21
CA LEU A 114 5.23 -8.09 21.69
C LEU A 114 3.76 -8.46 21.51
N LYS A 115 2.94 -8.22 22.53
CA LYS A 115 1.51 -8.54 22.47
C LYS A 115 0.83 -7.82 21.31
N ALA A 116 1.16 -6.54 21.10
CA ALA A 116 0.69 -5.74 19.97
C ALA A 116 1.17 -6.29 18.61
N ALA A 117 2.48 -6.52 18.45
CA ALA A 117 3.07 -7.01 17.20
C ALA A 117 2.53 -8.40 16.81
N SER A 118 2.28 -9.24 17.80
CA SER A 118 1.75 -10.58 17.61
C SER A 118 0.28 -10.63 17.19
N GLN A 119 -0.47 -9.51 17.21
CA GLN A 119 -1.81 -9.45 16.59
C GLN A 119 -1.76 -9.31 15.05
N GLY A 120 -0.56 -9.26 14.46
CA GLY A 120 -0.36 -9.11 13.03
C GLY A 120 0.56 -7.94 12.71
N ARG A 121 1.51 -8.17 11.79
CA ARG A 121 2.58 -7.21 11.48
C ARG A 121 2.08 -5.85 10.96
N ARG A 122 0.88 -5.80 10.38
CA ARG A 122 0.25 -4.58 9.82
C ARG A 122 -0.76 -3.92 10.76
N SER A 123 -0.95 -4.45 11.97
CA SER A 123 -1.96 -3.93 12.91
C SER A 123 -1.57 -2.56 13.49
N CYS A 124 -0.28 -2.32 13.70
CA CYS A 124 0.30 -1.08 14.21
C CYS A 124 1.84 -1.10 14.04
N ASN A 125 2.52 -0.05 14.51
CA ASN A 125 3.97 0.09 14.44
C ASN A 125 4.79 -0.88 15.32
N ALA A 126 4.16 -1.70 16.16
CA ALA A 126 4.86 -2.57 17.09
C ALA A 126 5.81 -3.58 16.41
N HIS A 127 5.45 -4.13 15.25
CA HIS A 127 6.33 -5.04 14.51
C HIS A 127 7.65 -4.35 14.09
N LYS A 128 7.55 -3.14 13.55
CA LYS A 128 8.71 -2.34 13.14
C LYS A 128 9.59 -2.00 14.34
N GLU A 129 8.97 -1.66 15.46
CA GLU A 129 9.67 -1.36 16.71
C GLU A 129 10.44 -2.57 17.25
N ILE A 130 9.81 -3.75 17.31
CA ILE A 130 10.50 -4.98 17.75
C ILE A 130 11.65 -5.31 16.80
N THR A 131 11.42 -5.24 15.49
CA THR A 131 12.46 -5.49 14.49
C THR A 131 13.64 -4.54 14.68
N HIS A 132 13.35 -3.25 14.84
CA HIS A 132 14.36 -2.23 15.04
C HIS A 132 15.15 -2.45 16.35
N THR A 133 14.45 -2.65 17.46
CA THR A 133 15.06 -2.79 18.79
C THR A 133 15.88 -4.07 18.94
N ILE A 134 15.44 -5.22 18.40
CA ILE A 134 16.23 -6.46 18.40
C ILE A 134 17.55 -6.27 17.64
N ILE A 135 17.50 -5.61 16.48
CA ILE A 135 18.69 -5.41 15.63
C ILE A 135 19.67 -4.42 16.28
N HIS A 136 19.17 -3.31 16.83
CA HIS A 136 20.02 -2.17 17.20
C HIS A 136 20.29 -2.03 18.71
N SER A 137 19.64 -2.83 19.57
CA SER A 137 19.81 -2.73 21.03
C SER A 137 19.97 -4.10 21.68
N ILE A 138 21.17 -4.34 22.24
CA ILE A 138 21.51 -5.56 22.97
C ILE A 138 20.59 -5.73 24.19
N SER A 139 20.34 -4.67 24.96
CA SER A 139 19.48 -4.73 26.15
C SER A 139 18.02 -5.10 25.81
N TRP A 140 17.48 -4.58 24.71
CA TRP A 140 16.15 -4.99 24.23
C TRP A 140 16.13 -6.44 23.76
N ARG A 141 17.16 -6.88 23.05
CA ARG A 141 17.30 -8.27 22.63
C ARG A 141 17.32 -9.23 23.82
N GLU A 142 18.14 -8.95 24.83
CA GLU A 142 18.19 -9.71 26.08
C GLU A 142 16.84 -9.73 26.80
N THR A 143 16.13 -8.59 26.80
CA THR A 143 14.78 -8.50 27.36
C THR A 143 13.79 -9.41 26.64
N TYR A 144 13.80 -9.42 25.30
CA TYR A 144 12.92 -10.30 24.52
C TYR A 144 13.27 -11.78 24.70
N LEU A 145 14.55 -12.14 24.80
CA LEU A 145 14.97 -13.51 25.11
C LEU A 145 14.52 -13.94 26.51
N LYS A 146 14.56 -13.04 27.49
CA LYS A 146 14.01 -13.28 28.83
C LYS A 146 12.51 -13.49 28.80
N ILE A 147 11.77 -12.68 28.03
CA ILE A 147 10.31 -12.84 27.83
C ILE A 147 9.99 -14.18 27.16
N LEU A 148 10.75 -14.56 26.13
CA LEU A 148 10.59 -15.83 25.42
C LEU A 148 10.66 -17.01 26.40
N GLU A 149 11.65 -17.00 27.28
CA GLU A 149 11.86 -18.11 28.20
C GLU A 149 10.86 -18.13 29.36
N GLU A 150 10.46 -16.96 29.86
CA GLU A 150 9.34 -16.83 30.80
C GLU A 150 8.04 -17.41 30.22
N TYR A 151 7.74 -17.12 28.96
CA TYR A 151 6.51 -17.60 28.31
C TYR A 151 6.56 -19.10 28.01
N LYS A 152 7.71 -19.66 27.61
CA LYS A 152 7.86 -21.12 27.46
C LYS A 152 7.62 -21.86 28.78
N GLN A 153 8.22 -21.37 29.86
CA GLN A 153 8.00 -21.96 31.20
C GLN A 153 6.53 -21.85 31.62
N THR A 154 5.89 -20.71 31.34
CA THR A 154 4.47 -20.50 31.62
C THR A 154 3.60 -21.51 30.86
N ILE A 155 3.86 -21.73 29.57
CA ILE A 155 3.16 -22.73 28.75
C ILE A 155 3.31 -24.12 29.37
N GLU A 156 4.52 -24.53 29.75
CA GLU A 156 4.75 -25.86 30.36
C GLU A 156 3.97 -26.07 31.66
N ILE A 157 3.81 -25.02 32.46
CA ILE A 157 3.03 -25.06 33.71
C ILE A 157 1.54 -25.10 33.41
N GLU A 158 1.04 -24.23 32.53
CA GLU A 158 -0.37 -24.13 32.19
C GLU A 158 -0.90 -25.37 31.48
N GLU A 159 -0.10 -25.99 30.59
CA GLU A 159 -0.46 -27.26 29.93
C GLU A 159 -0.62 -28.40 30.93
N LYS A 160 0.24 -28.47 31.95
CA LYS A 160 0.13 -29.49 33.02
C LYS A 160 -1.10 -29.28 33.89
N ASN A 161 -1.52 -28.04 34.07
CA ASN A 161 -2.64 -27.70 34.93
C ASN A 161 -4.00 -27.72 34.20
N LEU A 162 -4.04 -27.88 32.87
CA LEU A 162 -5.26 -27.84 32.04
C LEU A 162 -6.11 -26.57 32.26
N GLN A 163 -5.46 -25.47 32.68
CA GLN A 163 -6.12 -24.27 33.18
C GLN A 163 -5.53 -23.05 32.47
N SER A 164 -5.96 -22.74 31.25
CA SER A 164 -5.69 -21.43 30.68
C SER A 164 -6.54 -21.13 29.46
N GLU A 165 -7.28 -20.03 29.53
CA GLU A 165 -7.96 -19.40 28.40
C GLU A 165 -6.96 -18.67 27.46
N ASN A 166 -5.70 -18.49 27.89
CA ASN A 166 -4.70 -17.65 27.21
C ASN A 166 -3.58 -18.44 26.52
N LEU A 167 -3.58 -19.78 26.60
CA LEU A 167 -2.53 -20.62 25.99
C LEU A 167 -2.37 -20.33 24.49
N GLY A 168 -3.46 -20.16 23.74
CA GLY A 168 -3.40 -19.80 22.33
C GLY A 168 -2.63 -18.51 22.06
N GLN A 169 -2.81 -17.48 22.91
CA GLN A 169 -2.09 -16.22 22.82
C GLN A 169 -0.61 -16.36 23.19
N LEU A 170 -0.29 -17.11 24.26
CA LEU A 170 1.10 -17.38 24.66
C LEU A 170 1.86 -18.13 23.56
N TYR A 171 1.24 -19.17 22.99
CA TYR A 171 1.76 -19.91 21.85
C TYR A 171 2.08 -18.99 20.67
N ASN A 172 1.15 -18.09 20.31
CA ASN A 172 1.34 -17.10 19.26
C ASN A 172 2.52 -16.15 19.55
N MET A 173 2.63 -15.63 20.78
CA MET A 173 3.71 -14.72 21.16
C MET A 173 5.09 -15.39 21.17
N VAL A 174 5.18 -16.63 21.66
CA VAL A 174 6.41 -17.43 21.63
C VAL A 174 6.83 -17.70 20.19
N ALA A 175 5.89 -18.11 19.35
CA ALA A 175 6.13 -18.32 17.93
C ALA A 175 6.64 -17.04 17.24
N TYR A 176 6.02 -15.90 17.57
CA TYR A 176 6.42 -14.58 17.08
C TYR A 176 7.84 -14.22 17.49
N LEU A 177 8.20 -14.38 18.76
CA LEU A 177 9.55 -14.09 19.23
C LEU A 177 10.59 -15.02 18.62
N LEU A 178 10.35 -16.34 18.59
CA LEU A 178 11.26 -17.31 17.97
C LEU A 178 11.61 -16.90 16.55
N TRP A 179 10.60 -16.48 15.79
CA TRP A 179 10.80 -15.96 14.44
C TRP A 179 11.64 -14.69 14.42
N MET A 180 11.27 -13.69 15.23
CA MET A 180 11.92 -12.38 15.24
C MET A 180 13.38 -12.42 15.74
N THR A 181 13.71 -13.36 16.65
CA THR A 181 15.06 -13.49 17.22
C THR A 181 15.95 -14.47 16.43
N ASN A 182 15.45 -15.08 15.34
CA ASN A 182 16.22 -16.03 14.53
C ASN A 182 17.18 -15.33 13.55
N GLU A 183 18.22 -14.69 14.08
CA GLU A 183 19.19 -13.90 13.28
C GLU A 183 19.94 -14.74 12.24
N GLU A 184 20.29 -15.97 12.60
CA GLU A 184 21.06 -16.90 11.76
C GLU A 184 20.21 -17.60 10.69
N ARG A 185 18.90 -17.34 10.69
CA ARG A 185 17.93 -18.02 9.81
C ARG A 185 18.00 -19.54 9.93
N ASP A 186 18.18 -20.03 11.16
CA ASP A 186 18.18 -21.45 11.44
C ASP A 186 16.80 -22.05 11.11
N LEU A 187 16.79 -23.03 10.20
CA LEU A 187 15.60 -23.75 9.76
C LEU A 187 14.91 -24.49 10.92
N GLN A 188 15.66 -24.95 11.92
CA GLN A 188 15.09 -25.63 13.09
C GLN A 188 14.29 -24.66 13.95
N ILE A 189 14.79 -23.44 14.14
CA ILE A 189 14.07 -22.40 14.90
C ILE A 189 12.80 -21.97 14.16
N PHE A 190 12.86 -21.84 12.82
CA PHE A 190 11.66 -21.57 12.02
C PHE A 190 10.64 -22.70 12.11
N THR A 191 11.08 -23.95 12.03
CA THR A 191 10.21 -25.12 12.20
C THR A 191 9.55 -25.13 13.58
N GLN A 192 10.30 -24.79 14.63
CA GLN A 192 9.75 -24.62 15.97
C GLN A 192 8.71 -23.50 16.00
N ALA A 193 9.01 -22.31 15.48
CA ALA A 193 8.06 -21.20 15.43
C ALA A 193 6.76 -21.61 14.73
N ILE A 194 6.83 -22.27 13.56
CA ILE A 194 5.66 -22.78 12.83
C ILE A 194 4.85 -23.75 13.69
N ASN A 195 5.49 -24.66 14.43
CA ASN A 195 4.78 -25.57 15.32
C ASN A 195 4.06 -24.84 16.47
N TYR A 196 4.65 -23.78 17.03
CA TYR A 196 3.98 -22.94 18.02
C TYR A 196 2.78 -22.18 17.39
N PHE A 197 2.88 -21.67 16.16
CA PHE A 197 1.72 -21.13 15.44
C PHE A 197 0.64 -22.19 15.20
N LYS A 198 1.03 -23.40 14.81
CA LYS A 198 0.08 -24.51 14.62
C LYS A 198 -0.67 -24.86 15.91
N LYS A 199 0.02 -24.91 17.04
CA LYS A 199 -0.64 -25.07 18.34
C LYS A 199 -1.58 -23.89 18.65
N SER A 200 -1.11 -22.66 18.51
CA SER A 200 -1.93 -21.45 18.71
C SER A 200 -3.24 -21.50 17.90
N SER A 201 -3.14 -21.95 16.65
CA SER A 201 -4.22 -21.88 15.68
C SER A 201 -5.14 -23.11 15.74
N TRP A 202 -4.67 -24.33 15.43
CA TRP A 202 -5.56 -25.50 15.32
C TRP A 202 -5.94 -26.08 16.68
N GLN A 203 -5.07 -26.02 17.68
CA GLN A 203 -5.37 -26.58 19.01
C GLN A 203 -6.18 -25.59 19.87
N TYR A 204 -5.82 -24.31 19.83
CA TYR A 204 -6.44 -23.29 20.69
C TYR A 204 -7.35 -22.29 19.95
N GLN A 205 -7.49 -22.40 18.62
CA GLN A 205 -8.36 -21.55 17.80
C GLN A 205 -8.12 -20.06 18.02
N TYR A 206 -6.87 -19.66 18.19
CA TYR A 206 -6.51 -18.26 18.38
C TYR A 206 -6.41 -17.56 17.02
N ALA A 207 -7.29 -16.58 16.79
CA ALA A 207 -7.46 -15.94 15.48
C ALA A 207 -6.16 -15.31 14.92
N ALA A 208 -5.35 -14.67 15.77
CA ALA A 208 -4.08 -14.08 15.33
C ALA A 208 -3.00 -15.14 15.04
N GLY A 209 -3.11 -16.34 15.63
CA GLY A 209 -2.26 -17.48 15.27
C GLY A 209 -2.45 -17.86 13.81
N TYR A 210 -3.71 -18.06 13.41
CA TYR A 210 -4.06 -18.36 12.01
C TYR A 210 -3.61 -17.23 11.08
N TYR A 211 -3.87 -15.97 11.45
CA TYR A 211 -3.48 -14.83 10.64
C TYR A 211 -1.96 -14.73 10.44
N ASN A 212 -1.17 -14.83 11.52
CA ASN A 212 0.29 -14.71 11.42
C ASN A 212 0.89 -15.83 10.59
N LEU A 213 0.37 -17.05 10.73
CA LEU A 213 0.82 -18.18 9.94
C LEU A 213 0.54 -17.96 8.44
N ALA A 214 -0.65 -17.48 8.09
CA ALA A 214 -0.99 -17.14 6.71
C ALA A 214 -0.16 -15.96 6.17
N ASP A 215 -0.09 -14.86 6.91
CA ASP A 215 0.62 -13.64 6.52
C ASP A 215 2.12 -13.89 6.30
N TRP A 216 2.73 -14.77 7.09
CA TRP A 216 4.13 -15.13 6.92
C TRP A 216 4.37 -16.10 5.77
N ALA A 217 3.50 -17.07 5.57
CA ALA A 217 3.60 -17.96 4.41
C ALA A 217 3.48 -17.16 3.10
N LEU A 218 2.63 -16.13 3.06
CA LEU A 218 2.53 -15.18 1.95
C LEU A 218 3.77 -14.27 1.78
N SER A 219 4.68 -14.21 2.76
CA SER A 219 5.78 -13.26 2.80
C SER A 219 7.13 -13.90 2.49
N ALA A 220 7.56 -13.92 1.22
CA ALA A 220 8.93 -14.21 0.71
C ALA A 220 9.70 -15.46 1.21
N TYR A 221 9.17 -16.18 2.21
CA TYR A 221 9.72 -17.38 2.83
C TYR A 221 8.89 -18.62 2.52
N ALA A 222 7.96 -18.52 1.56
CA ALA A 222 7.25 -19.67 0.98
C ALA A 222 8.23 -20.78 0.56
N ASN A 223 9.44 -20.43 0.11
CA ASN A 223 10.48 -21.39 -0.25
C ASN A 223 11.07 -22.22 0.93
N ILE A 224 10.79 -21.85 2.18
CA ILE A 224 11.21 -22.61 3.38
C ILE A 224 10.12 -23.60 3.81
N ILE A 225 8.88 -23.33 3.41
CA ILE A 225 7.74 -24.14 3.76
C ILE A 225 7.57 -25.19 2.64
N ASP A 226 7.37 -26.44 3.02
CA ASP A 226 7.19 -27.57 2.08
C ASP A 226 6.04 -27.29 1.09
N ASP A 227 6.12 -27.82 -0.13
CA ASP A 227 5.16 -27.53 -1.23
C ASP A 227 3.70 -27.92 -0.86
N ASP A 228 3.51 -28.76 0.15
CA ASP A 228 2.19 -29.18 0.68
C ASP A 228 1.47 -28.12 1.53
N PHE A 229 2.08 -26.96 1.82
CA PHE A 229 1.48 -25.95 2.73
C PHE A 229 0.60 -24.89 2.04
N ASP A 230 0.53 -24.87 0.71
CA ASP A 230 -0.22 -23.84 -0.02
C ASP A 230 -1.75 -23.95 0.17
N GLU A 231 -2.31 -25.17 0.33
CA GLU A 231 -3.74 -25.36 0.62
C GLU A 231 -4.12 -24.84 2.03
N ASP A 232 -3.17 -24.86 2.98
CA ASP A 232 -3.38 -24.42 4.37
C ASP A 232 -3.46 -22.88 4.52
N ILE A 233 -2.85 -22.07 3.63
CA ILE A 233 -2.74 -20.61 3.79
C ILE A 233 -4.09 -19.90 3.63
N THR A 234 -4.81 -20.23 2.56
CA THR A 234 -6.12 -19.62 2.27
C THR A 234 -7.13 -20.03 3.34
N GLU A 235 -7.05 -21.28 3.81
CA GLU A 235 -7.86 -21.78 4.91
C GLU A 235 -7.54 -21.05 6.22
N CYS A 236 -6.26 -20.86 6.55
CA CYS A 236 -5.85 -20.08 7.72
C CYS A 236 -6.42 -18.66 7.70
N MET A 237 -6.35 -17.96 6.56
CA MET A 237 -6.91 -16.60 6.45
C MET A 237 -8.43 -16.60 6.66
N LYS A 238 -9.15 -17.58 6.10
CA LYS A 238 -10.60 -17.74 6.31
C LYS A 238 -10.94 -18.01 7.78
N LEU A 239 -10.26 -18.98 8.41
CA LEU A 239 -10.47 -19.32 9.82
C LEU A 239 -10.15 -18.15 10.75
N ALA A 240 -9.05 -17.43 10.50
CA ALA A 240 -8.76 -16.18 11.22
C ALA A 240 -9.92 -15.18 11.08
N GLY A 241 -10.47 -15.03 9.88
CA GLY A 241 -11.63 -14.18 9.61
C GLY A 241 -12.91 -14.66 10.30
N GLU A 242 -13.22 -15.95 10.27
CA GLU A 242 -14.34 -16.58 10.98
C GLU A 242 -14.28 -16.30 12.48
N LEU A 243 -13.09 -16.37 13.07
CA LEU A 243 -12.80 -16.03 14.46
C LEU A 243 -12.73 -14.51 14.73
N GLY A 244 -13.02 -13.67 13.75
CA GLY A 244 -13.17 -12.21 13.92
C GLY A 244 -11.89 -11.39 13.78
N HIS A 245 -10.80 -11.96 13.25
CA HIS A 245 -9.54 -11.23 13.10
C HIS A 245 -9.70 -10.07 12.08
N PRO A 246 -9.54 -8.79 12.51
CA PRO A 246 -9.92 -7.63 11.70
C PRO A 246 -9.12 -7.49 10.40
N LEU A 247 -7.81 -7.76 10.46
CA LEU A 247 -6.93 -7.77 9.28
C LEU A 247 -7.28 -8.91 8.34
N ALA A 248 -7.61 -10.09 8.86
CA ALA A 248 -7.95 -11.24 8.02
C ALA A 248 -9.24 -10.96 7.25
N LEU A 249 -10.26 -10.44 7.95
CA LEU A 249 -11.50 -9.99 7.34
C LEU A 249 -11.27 -8.88 6.30
N TYR A 250 -10.40 -7.92 6.57
CA TYR A 250 -10.03 -6.90 5.58
C TYR A 250 -9.33 -7.49 4.35
N HIS A 251 -8.44 -8.47 4.53
CA HIS A 251 -7.79 -9.18 3.41
C HIS A 251 -8.79 -9.99 2.59
N LEU A 252 -9.67 -10.77 3.24
CA LEU A 252 -10.73 -11.54 2.59
C LEU A 252 -11.71 -10.62 1.82
N ALA A 253 -12.00 -9.44 2.37
CA ALA A 253 -12.79 -8.42 1.67
C ALA A 253 -12.12 -7.97 0.37
N ASN A 254 -10.80 -7.71 0.40
CA ASN A 254 -10.05 -7.32 -0.79
C ASN A 254 -9.91 -8.47 -1.81
N GLU A 255 -9.76 -9.71 -1.35
CA GLU A 255 -9.73 -10.90 -2.23
C GLU A 255 -11.09 -11.17 -2.88
N SER A 256 -12.18 -10.80 -2.22
CA SER A 256 -13.54 -10.91 -2.78
C SER A 256 -13.75 -10.07 -4.05
N ILE A 257 -12.78 -9.21 -4.41
CA ILE A 257 -12.74 -8.43 -5.66
C ILE A 257 -12.28 -9.29 -6.87
N ASN A 258 -11.94 -10.58 -6.68
CA ASN A 258 -11.50 -11.48 -7.76
C ASN A 258 -12.52 -11.54 -8.92
N PRO A 259 -12.11 -11.31 -10.20
CA PRO A 259 -12.98 -11.20 -11.38
C PRO A 259 -13.95 -12.37 -11.65
N ASP A 260 -13.69 -13.59 -11.16
CA ASP A 260 -14.28 -14.82 -11.72
C ASP A 260 -15.64 -15.28 -11.10
N SER A 261 -16.28 -14.49 -10.24
CA SER A 261 -17.59 -14.83 -9.64
C SER A 261 -18.68 -13.78 -9.90
N ASP A 262 -19.95 -14.11 -9.66
CA ASP A 262 -21.09 -13.18 -9.77
C ASP A 262 -20.78 -11.89 -8.96
N SER A 263 -20.88 -10.72 -9.62
CA SER A 263 -20.57 -9.42 -9.01
C SER A 263 -21.41 -9.15 -7.76
N ASN A 264 -22.65 -9.62 -7.72
CA ASN A 264 -23.53 -9.35 -6.58
C ASN A 264 -23.14 -10.16 -5.34
N GLN A 265 -22.84 -11.46 -5.51
CA GLN A 265 -22.38 -12.29 -4.40
C GLN A 265 -21.03 -11.83 -3.84
N ARG A 266 -20.13 -11.34 -4.71
CA ARG A 266 -18.85 -10.73 -4.29
C ARG A 266 -19.05 -9.51 -3.41
N ASN A 267 -19.90 -8.58 -3.85
CA ASN A 267 -20.15 -7.34 -3.12
C ASN A 267 -20.79 -7.60 -1.75
N MET A 268 -21.70 -8.57 -1.67
CA MET A 268 -22.31 -8.98 -0.41
C MET A 268 -21.28 -9.58 0.56
N ARG A 269 -20.41 -10.50 0.08
CA ARG A 269 -19.34 -11.08 0.91
C ARG A 269 -18.35 -10.02 1.38
N MET A 270 -17.94 -9.11 0.49
CA MET A 270 -17.07 -8.00 0.83
C MET A 270 -17.70 -7.10 1.90
N SER A 271 -18.99 -6.77 1.76
CA SER A 271 -19.73 -5.99 2.74
C SER A 271 -19.80 -6.68 4.11
N ASP A 272 -20.05 -8.00 4.14
CA ASP A 272 -20.08 -8.79 5.38
C ASP A 272 -18.72 -8.76 6.09
N TYR A 273 -17.64 -9.11 5.38
CA TYR A 273 -16.30 -9.12 5.95
C TYR A 273 -15.88 -7.75 6.49
N LEU A 274 -16.12 -6.68 5.74
CA LEU A 274 -15.80 -5.33 6.19
C LEU A 274 -16.63 -4.91 7.40
N THR A 275 -17.92 -5.28 7.45
CA THR A 275 -18.79 -4.98 8.59
C THR A 275 -18.29 -5.68 9.85
N ARG A 276 -17.97 -6.98 9.74
CA ARG A 276 -17.39 -7.76 10.84
C ARG A 276 -16.04 -7.21 11.28
N SER A 277 -15.18 -6.82 10.33
CA SER A 277 -13.89 -6.18 10.60
C SER A 277 -14.08 -4.88 11.39
N SER A 278 -15.02 -4.03 10.95
CA SER A 278 -15.29 -2.74 11.62
C SER A 278 -15.88 -2.88 13.03
N THR A 279 -16.61 -3.98 13.29
CA THR A 279 -17.18 -4.27 14.61
C THR A 279 -16.10 -4.70 15.60
N SER A 280 -15.08 -5.43 15.15
CA SER A 280 -13.95 -5.81 16.01
C SER A 280 -12.97 -4.65 16.20
N LEU A 281 -12.45 -4.07 15.10
CA LEU A 281 -11.60 -2.88 15.12
C LEU A 281 -11.93 -1.96 13.92
N GLY A 282 -12.42 -0.75 14.21
CA GLY A 282 -12.82 0.24 13.21
C GLY A 282 -11.65 0.97 12.56
N TYR A 283 -10.75 0.27 11.86
CA TYR A 283 -9.65 0.90 11.12
C TYR A 283 -10.16 1.79 9.98
N ALA A 284 -9.42 2.88 9.72
CA ALA A 284 -9.79 3.88 8.73
C ALA A 284 -10.00 3.27 7.34
N GLU A 285 -9.15 2.33 6.92
CA GLU A 285 -9.25 1.62 5.65
C GLU A 285 -10.57 0.86 5.51
N THR A 286 -10.91 0.04 6.52
CA THR A 286 -12.14 -0.73 6.56
C THR A 286 -13.36 0.19 6.48
N LEU A 287 -13.38 1.24 7.31
CA LEU A 287 -14.48 2.20 7.37
C LEU A 287 -14.62 2.99 6.06
N VAL A 288 -13.52 3.36 5.40
CA VAL A 288 -13.57 3.99 4.08
C VAL A 288 -14.12 3.05 3.03
N CYS A 289 -13.74 1.77 3.03
CA CYS A 289 -14.28 0.78 2.10
C CYS A 289 -15.80 0.61 2.29
N LEU A 290 -16.28 0.49 3.55
CA LEU A 290 -17.71 0.48 3.87
C LEU A 290 -18.41 1.76 3.39
N GLY A 291 -17.83 2.93 3.67
CA GLY A 291 -18.37 4.20 3.20
C GLY A 291 -18.47 4.25 1.67
N CYS A 292 -17.48 3.71 0.95
CA CYS A 292 -17.49 3.66 -0.52
C CYS A 292 -18.52 2.67 -1.07
N LEU A 293 -18.74 1.52 -0.40
CA LEU A 293 -19.80 0.58 -0.75
C LEU A 293 -21.17 1.26 -0.75
N HIS A 294 -21.49 1.99 0.33
CA HIS A 294 -22.75 2.72 0.47
C HIS A 294 -22.83 3.96 -0.42
N LEU A 295 -21.74 4.73 -0.55
CA LEU A 295 -21.69 5.92 -1.42
C LEU A 295 -22.02 5.56 -2.88
N HIS A 296 -21.50 4.42 -3.33
CA HIS A 296 -21.63 3.98 -4.71
C HIS A 296 -22.81 3.02 -4.93
N GLY A 297 -23.47 2.54 -3.89
CA GLY A 297 -24.53 1.54 -4.02
C GLY A 297 -24.03 0.23 -4.63
N ILE A 298 -22.82 -0.19 -4.24
CA ILE A 298 -22.17 -1.39 -4.77
C ILE A 298 -22.84 -2.68 -4.25
N ASN A 299 -23.42 -2.64 -3.05
CA ASN A 299 -24.00 -3.82 -2.41
C ASN A 299 -25.39 -4.21 -2.97
N ASP A 300 -26.31 -3.26 -3.02
CA ASP A 300 -27.74 -3.45 -3.34
C ASP A 300 -28.23 -2.61 -4.53
N GLY A 301 -27.30 -1.92 -5.21
CA GLY A 301 -27.61 -1.01 -6.31
C GLY A 301 -28.13 0.36 -5.87
N GLN A 302 -28.27 0.62 -4.55
CA GLN A 302 -28.79 1.87 -4.01
C GLN A 302 -27.74 2.61 -3.16
N SER A 303 -27.54 3.90 -3.44
CA SER A 303 -26.64 4.71 -2.64
C SER A 303 -27.31 5.11 -1.31
N ASP A 304 -26.63 4.85 -0.19
CA ASP A 304 -26.99 5.41 1.13
C ASP A 304 -25.95 6.47 1.53
N PHE A 305 -26.26 7.73 1.21
CA PHE A 305 -25.35 8.84 1.49
C PHE A 305 -25.23 9.17 2.98
N LYS A 306 -26.26 8.89 3.79
CA LYS A 306 -26.23 9.15 5.24
C LYS A 306 -25.28 8.18 5.92
N LEU A 307 -25.42 6.90 5.61
CA LEU A 307 -24.58 5.85 6.16
C LEU A 307 -23.13 5.99 5.65
N ALA A 308 -22.94 6.27 4.36
CA ALA A 308 -21.61 6.58 3.82
C ALA A 308 -20.95 7.75 4.55
N LYS A 309 -21.68 8.84 4.76
CA LYS A 309 -21.21 10.01 5.52
C LYS A 309 -20.80 9.64 6.95
N ARG A 310 -21.58 8.79 7.63
CA ARG A 310 -21.25 8.30 8.99
C ARG A 310 -19.93 7.53 9.00
N TYR A 311 -19.76 6.56 8.09
CA TYR A 311 -18.52 5.79 7.99
C TYR A 311 -17.31 6.67 7.68
N PHE A 312 -17.42 7.62 6.76
CA PHE A 312 -16.31 8.53 6.46
C PHE A 312 -15.96 9.42 7.66
N ARG A 313 -16.96 9.90 8.43
CA ARG A 313 -16.70 10.67 9.67
C ARG A 313 -15.91 9.84 10.69
N GLN A 314 -16.32 8.60 10.92
CA GLN A 314 -15.59 7.69 11.82
C GLN A 314 -14.17 7.44 11.30
N ALA A 315 -14.01 7.18 10.00
CA ALA A 315 -12.71 6.92 9.39
C ALA A 315 -11.73 8.12 9.45
N CYS A 316 -12.23 9.36 9.48
CA CYS A 316 -11.41 10.56 9.62
C CYS A 316 -10.62 10.59 10.94
N LEU A 317 -11.16 9.97 11.99
CA LEU A 317 -10.57 9.93 13.35
C LEU A 317 -10.05 8.54 13.73
N ALA A 318 -10.33 7.54 12.90
CA ALA A 318 -9.89 6.17 13.11
C ALA A 318 -8.39 6.01 12.86
N PRO A 319 -7.74 5.07 13.55
CA PRO A 319 -6.38 4.68 13.24
C PRO A 319 -6.30 3.95 11.90
N SER A 320 -5.14 4.02 11.25
CA SER A 320 -4.85 3.28 10.02
C SER A 320 -4.09 1.99 10.29
N TYR A 321 -4.23 1.01 9.39
CA TYR A 321 -3.29 -0.10 9.29
C TYR A 321 -1.90 0.40 8.89
N GLU A 322 -0.87 -0.26 9.41
CA GLU A 322 0.51 0.09 9.09
C GLU A 322 0.81 -0.24 7.61
N GLU A 323 1.56 0.63 6.94
CA GLU A 323 1.88 0.54 5.50
C GLU A 323 0.68 0.64 4.54
N SER A 324 -0.47 1.14 5.01
CA SER A 324 -1.55 1.55 4.10
C SER A 324 -1.20 2.89 3.44
N HIS A 325 -0.78 2.83 2.17
CA HIS A 325 -0.37 4.02 1.42
C HIS A 325 -1.47 4.58 0.50
N TRP A 326 -2.58 3.84 0.35
CA TRP A 326 -3.56 4.09 -0.72
C TRP A 326 -4.92 4.57 -0.22
N ILE A 327 -5.31 4.14 0.99
CA ILE A 327 -6.62 4.41 1.56
C ILE A 327 -6.49 4.56 3.08
N GLY A 328 -7.34 5.38 3.69
CA GLY A 328 -7.28 5.70 5.12
C GLY A 328 -7.94 7.06 5.39
N SER A 329 -7.61 7.71 6.50
CA SER A 329 -8.25 8.96 6.92
C SER A 329 -8.15 10.07 5.86
N HIS A 330 -7.03 10.15 5.14
CA HIS A 330 -6.86 11.09 4.03
C HIS A 330 -7.88 10.89 2.90
N TRP A 331 -8.31 9.65 2.66
CA TRP A 331 -9.36 9.32 1.68
C TRP A 331 -10.76 9.52 2.28
N ALA A 332 -10.94 9.27 3.57
CA ALA A 332 -12.18 9.58 4.28
C ALA A 332 -12.53 11.07 4.16
N TYR A 333 -11.57 11.96 4.46
CA TYR A 333 -11.72 13.40 4.29
C TYR A 333 -12.07 13.77 2.84
N HIS A 334 -11.42 13.15 1.85
CA HIS A 334 -11.70 13.37 0.43
C HIS A 334 -13.16 13.01 0.07
N GLN A 335 -13.62 11.84 0.50
CA GLN A 335 -14.96 11.36 0.16
C GLN A 335 -16.05 12.13 0.90
N LEU A 336 -15.81 12.48 2.16
CA LEU A 336 -16.70 13.33 2.93
C LEU A 336 -16.81 14.72 2.28
N ALA A 337 -15.69 15.33 1.87
CA ALA A 337 -15.68 16.58 1.11
C ALA A 337 -16.46 16.47 -0.20
N TYR A 338 -16.37 15.33 -0.89
CA TYR A 338 -17.11 15.09 -2.13
C TYR A 338 -18.63 15.05 -1.91
N ILE A 339 -19.10 14.43 -0.82
CA ILE A 339 -20.52 14.44 -0.43
C ILE A 339 -21.02 15.88 -0.28
N PHE A 340 -20.27 16.75 0.42
CA PHE A 340 -20.62 18.15 0.61
C PHE A 340 -20.47 19.02 -0.65
N GLU A 341 -19.45 18.78 -1.49
CA GLU A 341 -19.28 19.48 -2.79
C GLU A 341 -20.52 19.28 -3.67
N LYS A 342 -21.02 18.04 -3.69
CA LYS A 342 -22.09 17.61 -4.57
C LYS A 342 -23.48 17.81 -3.97
N GLY A 343 -23.60 17.88 -2.64
CA GLY A 343 -24.88 17.87 -1.96
C GLY A 343 -25.58 16.53 -2.20
N LEU A 344 -24.89 15.42 -1.91
CA LEU A 344 -25.47 14.07 -2.13
C LEU A 344 -26.45 13.69 -1.02
N ASP A 345 -26.15 14.07 0.22
CA ASP A 345 -27.00 13.81 1.39
C ASP A 345 -27.93 14.98 1.75
N ASP A 346 -27.54 16.20 1.39
CA ASP A 346 -28.27 17.43 1.68
C ASP A 346 -27.85 18.51 0.67
N THR A 347 -27.97 19.79 1.02
CA THR A 347 -27.52 20.93 0.23
C THR A 347 -25.99 20.99 0.09
N LYS A 348 -25.53 21.69 -0.96
CA LYS A 348 -24.10 21.87 -1.24
C LYS A 348 -23.49 22.83 -0.22
N GLN A 349 -22.39 22.40 0.40
CA GLN A 349 -21.65 23.18 1.40
C GLN A 349 -20.20 23.35 0.94
N TYR A 350 -19.94 24.34 0.10
CA TYR A 350 -18.63 24.50 -0.54
C TYR A 350 -17.52 24.85 0.45
N SER A 351 -17.79 25.71 1.44
CA SER A 351 -16.79 26.09 2.45
C SER A 351 -16.32 24.87 3.24
N LEU A 352 -17.27 24.07 3.72
CA LEU A 352 -17.00 22.82 4.41
C LEU A 352 -16.27 21.79 3.53
N ALA A 353 -16.71 21.62 2.28
CA ALA A 353 -15.99 20.77 1.32
C ALA A 353 -14.54 21.25 1.10
N GLY A 354 -14.32 22.57 1.04
CA GLY A 354 -12.99 23.18 0.96
C GLY A 354 -12.12 22.84 2.16
N SER A 355 -12.65 23.01 3.38
CA SER A 355 -11.99 22.64 4.63
C SER A 355 -11.58 21.17 4.65
N LEU A 356 -12.50 20.27 4.33
CA LEU A 356 -12.23 18.83 4.33
C LEU A 356 -11.23 18.41 3.24
N TYR A 357 -11.28 19.03 2.05
CA TYR A 357 -10.24 18.81 1.03
C TYR A 357 -8.87 19.35 1.47
N ALA A 358 -8.82 20.45 2.21
CA ALA A 358 -7.58 20.97 2.78
C ALA A 358 -7.01 20.01 3.84
N GLN A 359 -7.84 19.47 4.73
CA GLN A 359 -7.46 18.46 5.73
C GLN A 359 -6.89 17.19 5.07
N ALA A 360 -7.59 16.66 4.05
CA ALA A 360 -7.08 15.55 3.25
C ALA A 360 -5.73 15.90 2.60
N GLY A 361 -5.60 17.14 2.13
CA GLY A 361 -4.39 17.66 1.53
C GLY A 361 -3.19 17.76 2.49
N LEU A 362 -3.41 18.13 3.75
CA LEU A 362 -2.38 18.11 4.79
C LEU A 362 -1.85 16.68 5.02
N LEU A 363 -2.72 15.68 4.87
CA LEU A 363 -2.38 14.26 4.85
C LEU A 363 -1.86 13.78 3.47
N LYS A 364 -1.39 14.71 2.61
CA LYS A 364 -0.81 14.45 1.28
C LYS A 364 -1.75 13.76 0.28
N ASN A 365 -3.07 13.93 0.41
CA ASN A 365 -4.02 13.48 -0.61
C ASN A 365 -4.03 14.45 -1.82
N TYR A 366 -3.27 14.13 -2.86
CA TYR A 366 -3.14 14.98 -4.05
C TYR A 366 -4.42 15.05 -4.92
N HIS A 367 -5.31 14.06 -4.82
CA HIS A 367 -6.65 14.17 -5.42
C HIS A 367 -7.44 15.32 -4.80
N SER A 368 -7.29 15.54 -3.49
CA SER A 368 -7.92 16.64 -2.77
C SER A 368 -7.34 17.99 -3.14
N PHE A 369 -6.03 18.07 -3.43
CA PHE A 369 -5.44 19.30 -4.01
C PHE A 369 -6.16 19.68 -5.30
N CYS A 370 -6.36 18.73 -6.21
CA CYS A 370 -7.07 18.96 -7.45
C CYS A 370 -8.53 19.40 -7.25
N LYS A 371 -9.21 18.90 -6.22
CA LYS A 371 -10.60 19.25 -5.92
C LYS A 371 -10.71 20.62 -5.26
N LEU A 372 -9.85 20.92 -4.29
CA LEU A 372 -9.75 22.24 -3.67
C LEU A 372 -9.41 23.30 -4.71
N ALA A 373 -8.38 23.06 -5.53
CA ALA A 373 -8.01 23.93 -6.65
C ALA A 373 -9.17 24.17 -7.62
N LYS A 374 -9.98 23.15 -7.90
CA LYS A 374 -11.18 23.29 -8.72
C LYS A 374 -12.24 24.18 -8.08
N LEU A 375 -12.47 24.08 -6.77
CA LEU A 375 -13.41 24.95 -6.07
C LEU A 375 -12.96 26.42 -6.14
N ILE A 376 -11.67 26.67 -5.92
CA ILE A 376 -11.04 27.99 -6.04
C ILE A 376 -11.15 28.52 -7.47
N GLU A 377 -10.74 27.74 -8.48
CA GLU A 377 -10.82 28.12 -9.90
C GLU A 377 -12.25 28.46 -10.34
N LYS A 378 -13.25 27.84 -9.72
CA LYS A 378 -14.67 28.09 -10.02
C LYS A 378 -15.30 29.14 -9.10
N LYS A 379 -14.50 29.88 -8.32
CA LYS A 379 -14.92 30.92 -7.39
C LYS A 379 -16.03 30.43 -6.45
N ARG A 380 -15.89 29.19 -5.96
CA ARG A 380 -16.82 28.55 -5.02
C ARG A 380 -16.42 28.73 -3.55
N LEU A 381 -15.19 29.21 -3.31
CA LEU A 381 -14.66 29.54 -2.00
C LEU A 381 -14.39 31.04 -1.96
N GLU A 382 -14.85 31.68 -0.90
CA GLU A 382 -14.63 33.11 -0.67
C GLU A 382 -13.15 33.37 -0.38
N ASN A 383 -12.64 34.52 -0.80
CA ASN A 383 -11.27 35.00 -0.52
C ASN A 383 -10.11 34.11 -1.03
N ALA A 384 -10.40 33.10 -1.85
CA ALA A 384 -9.37 32.25 -2.47
C ALA A 384 -8.94 32.77 -3.84
N ASN A 385 -7.62 32.88 -4.06
CA ASN A 385 -7.04 33.36 -5.31
C ASN A 385 -6.70 32.20 -6.28
N ILE A 386 -6.92 32.40 -7.57
CA ILE A 386 -6.52 31.50 -8.66
C ILE A 386 -5.02 31.09 -8.60
N ALA A 387 -4.14 31.96 -8.11
CA ALA A 387 -2.72 31.66 -7.93
C ALA A 387 -2.49 30.44 -7.00
N LEU A 388 -3.31 30.28 -5.95
CA LEU A 388 -3.26 29.10 -5.10
C LEU A 388 -3.77 27.86 -5.85
N ALA A 389 -4.84 27.96 -6.64
CA ALA A 389 -5.31 26.84 -7.45
C ALA A 389 -4.23 26.34 -8.42
N ILE A 390 -3.48 27.26 -9.05
CA ILE A 390 -2.35 26.94 -9.92
C ILE A 390 -1.29 26.16 -9.14
N ARG A 391 -0.89 26.63 -7.95
CA ARG A 391 0.10 25.94 -7.10
C ARG A 391 -0.38 24.54 -6.73
N LEU A 392 -1.61 24.38 -6.24
CA LEU A 392 -2.19 23.09 -5.87
C LEU A 392 -2.19 22.10 -7.04
N TYR A 393 -2.59 22.53 -8.25
CA TYR A 393 -2.50 21.67 -9.42
C TYR A 393 -1.06 21.35 -9.81
N GLN A 394 -0.13 22.32 -9.76
CA GLN A 394 1.28 22.06 -10.07
C GLN A 394 1.87 21.03 -9.10
N THR A 395 1.55 21.12 -7.81
CA THR A 395 2.01 20.16 -6.81
C THR A 395 1.42 18.78 -7.06
N ALA A 396 0.10 18.68 -7.26
CA ALA A 396 -0.53 17.40 -7.58
C ALA A 396 0.09 16.78 -8.84
N ALA A 397 0.30 17.57 -9.90
CA ALA A 397 0.94 17.10 -11.13
C ALA A 397 2.40 16.66 -10.99
N THR A 398 3.08 17.05 -9.91
CA THR A 398 4.49 16.78 -9.70
C THR A 398 4.71 15.56 -8.82
N TYR A 399 3.88 15.40 -7.79
CA TYR A 399 4.11 14.43 -6.72
C TYR A 399 3.21 13.19 -6.80
N ASP A 400 2.25 13.18 -7.71
CA ASP A 400 1.31 12.08 -7.85
C ASP A 400 0.97 11.82 -9.31
N GLU A 401 1.33 10.64 -9.79
CA GLU A 401 1.16 10.25 -11.19
C GLU A 401 -0.33 10.19 -11.54
N ASP A 402 -1.17 9.64 -10.66
CA ASP A 402 -2.60 9.44 -10.87
C ASP A 402 -3.39 10.75 -11.07
N THR A 403 -2.98 11.83 -10.41
CA THR A 403 -3.59 13.15 -10.58
C THR A 403 -2.95 13.99 -11.67
N ALA A 404 -1.76 13.62 -12.17
CA ALA A 404 -1.00 14.44 -13.10
C ALA A 404 -1.75 14.78 -14.38
N GLY A 405 -2.48 13.81 -14.96
CA GLY A 405 -3.31 14.08 -16.13
C GLY A 405 -4.43 15.09 -15.86
N TYR A 406 -5.06 15.02 -14.68
CA TYR A 406 -6.14 15.94 -14.32
C TYR A 406 -5.64 17.33 -14.06
N ALA A 407 -4.60 17.43 -13.23
CA ALA A 407 -3.99 18.68 -12.85
C ALA A 407 -3.46 19.43 -14.09
N ASN A 408 -2.70 18.75 -14.96
CA ASN A 408 -2.22 19.34 -16.22
C ASN A 408 -3.37 19.77 -17.15
N TYR A 409 -4.44 18.98 -17.24
CA TYR A 409 -5.61 19.39 -18.02
C TYR A 409 -6.23 20.70 -17.50
N ARG A 410 -6.34 20.86 -16.17
CA ARG A 410 -6.89 22.07 -15.54
C ARG A 410 -5.95 23.27 -15.64
N LEU A 411 -4.65 23.08 -15.40
CA LEU A 411 -3.62 24.09 -15.63
C LEU A 411 -3.65 24.60 -17.07
N GLY A 412 -3.74 23.68 -18.04
CA GLY A 412 -3.86 24.03 -19.46
C GLY A 412 -5.05 24.96 -19.73
N LYS A 413 -6.20 24.72 -19.08
CA LYS A 413 -7.38 25.57 -19.19
C LYS A 413 -7.23 26.92 -18.50
N ILE A 414 -6.57 26.98 -17.36
CA ILE A 414 -6.28 28.25 -16.66
C ILE A 414 -5.39 29.11 -17.54
N TYR A 415 -4.25 28.59 -17.99
CA TYR A 415 -3.32 29.30 -18.87
C TYR A 415 -3.91 29.65 -20.25
N LEU A 416 -5.02 29.04 -20.65
CA LEU A 416 -5.73 29.38 -21.88
C LEU A 416 -6.74 30.52 -21.70
N ASN A 417 -7.44 30.58 -20.56
CA ASN A 417 -8.66 31.38 -20.42
C ASN A 417 -8.65 32.39 -19.26
N ASP A 418 -7.74 32.27 -18.30
CA ASP A 418 -7.66 33.20 -17.17
C ASP A 418 -6.89 34.46 -17.57
N ALA A 419 -7.53 35.62 -17.46
CA ALA A 419 -7.00 36.87 -18.00
C ALA A 419 -5.65 37.28 -17.39
N GLU A 420 -5.43 37.00 -16.10
CA GLU A 420 -4.20 37.37 -15.39
C GLU A 420 -3.06 36.36 -15.63
N HIS A 421 -3.41 35.12 -15.99
CA HIS A 421 -2.44 34.01 -16.10
C HIS A 421 -2.35 33.43 -17.51
N VAL A 422 -2.89 34.12 -18.53
CA VAL A 422 -2.87 33.63 -19.92
C VAL A 422 -1.42 33.41 -20.38
N ASP A 423 -1.14 32.19 -20.85
CA ASP A 423 0.17 31.77 -21.36
C ASP A 423 -0.03 30.59 -22.32
N ALA A 424 -0.04 30.89 -23.62
CA ALA A 424 -0.30 29.90 -24.67
C ALA A 424 0.73 28.76 -24.68
N ASN A 425 1.99 29.04 -24.33
CA ASN A 425 3.05 28.04 -24.32
C ASN A 425 2.90 27.08 -23.14
N LYS A 426 2.66 27.61 -21.93
CA LYS A 426 2.36 26.78 -20.76
C LYS A 426 1.07 25.99 -20.97
N SER A 427 0.03 26.62 -21.52
CA SER A 427 -1.23 25.95 -21.84
C SER A 427 -1.01 24.73 -22.75
N LYS A 428 -0.32 24.94 -23.89
CA LYS A 428 -0.01 23.89 -24.85
C LYS A 428 0.84 22.77 -24.24
N ARG A 429 1.83 23.11 -23.41
CA ARG A 429 2.65 22.13 -22.68
C ARG A 429 1.81 21.29 -21.73
N CYS A 430 1.01 21.93 -20.89
CA CYS A 430 0.13 21.25 -19.93
C CYS A 430 -0.86 20.32 -20.65
N PHE A 431 -1.50 20.78 -21.73
CA PHE A 431 -2.39 19.90 -22.49
C PHE A 431 -1.65 18.72 -23.13
N ARG A 432 -0.44 18.89 -23.66
CA ARG A 432 0.33 17.74 -24.18
C ARG A 432 0.67 16.71 -23.11
N LEU A 433 1.02 17.15 -21.90
CA LEU A 433 1.26 16.26 -20.77
C LEU A 433 -0.01 15.50 -20.38
N ALA A 434 -1.15 16.21 -20.29
CA ALA A 434 -2.44 15.58 -20.01
C ALA A 434 -2.85 14.56 -21.10
N TYR A 435 -2.59 14.86 -22.38
CA TYR A 435 -2.89 13.96 -23.49
C TYR A 435 -2.08 12.67 -23.39
N LYS A 436 -0.76 12.81 -23.18
CA LYS A 436 0.15 11.67 -23.02
C LYS A 436 -0.29 10.79 -21.86
N PHE A 437 -0.65 11.41 -20.73
CA PHE A 437 -1.17 10.70 -19.57
C PHE A 437 -2.43 9.89 -19.90
N TYR A 438 -3.52 10.53 -20.36
CA TYR A 438 -4.77 9.81 -20.61
C TYR A 438 -4.66 8.75 -21.71
N LYS A 439 -3.79 8.97 -22.70
CA LYS A 439 -3.50 7.96 -23.71
C LYS A 439 -2.85 6.73 -23.09
N SER A 440 -1.80 6.93 -22.28
CA SER A 440 -1.12 5.85 -21.55
C SER A 440 -2.07 5.11 -20.61
N GLU A 441 -2.91 5.84 -19.87
CA GLU A 441 -3.87 5.25 -18.95
C GLU A 441 -4.93 4.39 -19.64
N ILE A 442 -5.39 4.76 -20.84
CA ILE A 442 -6.33 3.91 -21.60
C ILE A 442 -5.66 2.61 -22.07
N GLU A 443 -4.36 2.66 -22.38
CA GLU A 443 -3.57 1.49 -22.77
C GLU A 443 -3.36 0.55 -21.56
N LEU A 444 -3.12 1.11 -20.37
CA LEU A 444 -2.85 0.35 -19.13
C LEU A 444 -4.12 -0.10 -18.40
N CYS A 445 -4.98 0.84 -18.00
CA CYS A 445 -6.15 0.61 -17.16
C CYS A 445 -7.26 1.64 -17.50
N ALA A 446 -7.94 1.40 -18.62
CA ALA A 446 -8.96 2.31 -19.11
C ALA A 446 -10.17 2.40 -18.16
N ASN A 447 -10.63 3.62 -17.90
CA ASN A 447 -11.91 3.85 -17.23
C ASN A 447 -12.72 4.91 -17.99
N ALA A 448 -14.02 4.99 -17.69
CA ALA A 448 -14.93 5.93 -18.34
C ALA A 448 -14.48 7.40 -18.21
N GLY A 449 -13.84 7.77 -17.09
CA GLY A 449 -13.28 9.10 -16.87
C GLY A 449 -12.13 9.42 -17.84
N HIS A 450 -11.26 8.46 -18.11
CA HIS A 450 -10.14 8.60 -19.07
C HIS A 450 -10.67 8.81 -20.48
N TYR A 451 -11.61 7.97 -20.94
CA TYR A 451 -12.26 8.13 -22.25
C TYR A 451 -12.93 9.49 -22.41
N TYR A 452 -13.70 9.92 -21.40
CA TYR A 452 -14.36 11.22 -21.41
C TYR A 452 -13.37 12.38 -21.57
N ARG A 453 -12.27 12.36 -20.81
CA ARG A 453 -11.28 13.44 -20.85
C ARG A 453 -10.48 13.44 -22.15
N LEU A 454 -10.07 12.29 -22.66
CA LEU A 454 -9.43 12.20 -23.97
C LEU A 454 -10.38 12.66 -25.09
N GLY A 455 -11.66 12.32 -24.99
CA GLY A 455 -12.71 12.81 -25.89
C GLY A 455 -12.83 14.34 -25.89
N LEU A 456 -12.76 14.98 -24.72
CA LEU A 456 -12.73 16.45 -24.62
C LEU A 456 -11.50 17.04 -25.30
N MET A 457 -10.34 16.38 -25.21
CA MET A 457 -9.12 16.88 -25.82
C MET A 457 -9.18 16.84 -27.34
N HIS A 458 -9.75 15.80 -27.93
CA HIS A 458 -10.03 15.72 -29.37
C HIS A 458 -11.12 16.70 -29.81
N HIS A 459 -12.19 16.85 -29.02
CA HIS A 459 -13.29 17.76 -29.35
C HIS A 459 -12.79 19.21 -29.45
N PHE A 460 -11.99 19.67 -28.49
CA PHE A 460 -11.55 21.07 -28.40
C PHE A 460 -10.13 21.34 -28.93
N GLY A 461 -9.42 20.32 -29.44
CA GLY A 461 -8.04 20.47 -29.88
C GLY A 461 -7.07 20.85 -28.75
N TYR A 462 -7.29 20.35 -27.53
CA TYR A 462 -6.44 20.68 -26.39
C TYR A 462 -5.10 19.95 -26.46
N GLY A 463 -4.04 20.67 -26.87
CA GLY A 463 -2.67 20.13 -26.98
C GLY A 463 -2.42 19.27 -28.22
N ILE A 464 -3.47 19.02 -29.01
CA ILE A 464 -3.52 18.19 -30.21
C ILE A 464 -4.40 18.87 -31.27
N GLY A 465 -4.50 18.29 -32.48
CA GLY A 465 -5.47 18.74 -33.47
C GLY A 465 -6.91 18.40 -33.07
N LEU A 466 -7.85 19.29 -33.44
CA LEU A 466 -9.29 19.03 -33.30
C LEU A 466 -9.69 17.84 -34.18
N ASP A 467 -10.46 16.91 -33.62
CA ASP A 467 -10.94 15.69 -34.29
C ASP A 467 -12.28 15.26 -33.67
N GLN A 468 -13.39 15.74 -34.24
CA GLN A 468 -14.74 15.48 -33.73
C GLN A 468 -15.12 14.00 -33.86
N THR A 469 -14.66 13.30 -34.90
CA THR A 469 -14.92 11.87 -35.12
C THR A 469 -14.29 11.02 -34.03
N LYS A 470 -13.01 11.25 -33.69
CA LYS A 470 -12.37 10.57 -32.55
C LYS A 470 -13.02 10.94 -31.22
N ALA A 471 -13.40 12.20 -31.04
CA ALA A 471 -14.09 12.63 -29.83
C ALA A 471 -15.41 11.87 -29.61
N SER A 472 -16.24 11.74 -30.65
CA SER A 472 -17.50 11.00 -30.61
C SER A 472 -17.29 9.52 -30.24
N LYS A 473 -16.34 8.84 -30.91
CA LYS A 473 -15.97 7.45 -30.59
C LYS A 473 -15.54 7.28 -29.13
N LEU A 474 -14.75 8.21 -28.60
CA LEU A 474 -14.31 8.18 -27.20
C LEU A 474 -15.47 8.42 -26.21
N TYR A 475 -16.43 9.29 -26.54
CA TYR A 475 -17.62 9.47 -25.72
C TYR A 475 -18.52 8.23 -25.74
N GLN A 476 -18.68 7.56 -26.89
CA GLN A 476 -19.39 6.29 -26.99
C GLN A 476 -18.73 5.20 -26.12
N LYS A 477 -17.39 5.07 -26.19
CA LYS A 477 -16.64 4.17 -25.30
C LYS A 477 -16.84 4.51 -23.83
N CYS A 478 -16.77 5.79 -23.46
CA CYS A 478 -17.07 6.23 -22.08
C CYS A 478 -18.45 5.76 -21.60
N ILE A 479 -19.48 5.88 -22.44
CA ILE A 479 -20.85 5.46 -22.12
C ILE A 479 -20.93 3.95 -21.96
N TYR A 480 -20.31 3.21 -22.87
CA TYR A 480 -20.28 1.75 -22.88
C TYR A 480 -19.61 1.18 -21.63
N GLU A 481 -18.42 1.68 -21.26
CA GLU A 481 -17.70 1.26 -20.06
C GLU A 481 -18.46 1.59 -18.77
N ALA A 482 -19.18 2.71 -18.77
CA ALA A 482 -19.95 3.14 -17.61
C ALA A 482 -21.34 2.49 -17.50
N ARG A 483 -21.71 1.58 -18.39
CA ARG A 483 -23.11 1.15 -18.54
C ARG A 483 -23.65 0.39 -17.32
N LEU A 484 -22.84 -0.49 -16.74
CA LEU A 484 -23.18 -1.32 -15.56
C LEU A 484 -22.59 -0.79 -14.25
N SER A 485 -21.92 0.36 -14.28
CA SER A 485 -21.22 0.85 -13.09
C SER A 485 -22.17 1.50 -12.10
N HIS A 486 -22.17 1.01 -10.86
CA HIS A 486 -22.84 1.67 -9.73
C HIS A 486 -22.08 2.91 -9.23
N ASN A 487 -20.77 3.01 -9.51
CA ASN A 487 -19.95 4.13 -9.07
C ASN A 487 -20.49 5.47 -9.60
N ILE A 488 -20.93 6.32 -8.67
CA ILE A 488 -21.55 7.62 -8.97
C ILE A 488 -20.65 8.55 -9.79
N SER A 489 -19.33 8.46 -9.62
CA SER A 489 -18.37 9.25 -10.40
C SER A 489 -18.31 8.78 -11.85
N ILE A 490 -18.36 7.46 -12.08
CA ILE A 490 -18.40 6.87 -13.42
C ILE A 490 -19.73 7.22 -14.11
N ARG A 491 -20.85 7.07 -13.41
CA ARG A 491 -22.18 7.49 -13.91
C ARG A 491 -22.24 8.98 -14.24
N HIS A 492 -21.58 9.82 -13.45
CA HIS A 492 -21.46 11.24 -13.74
C HIS A 492 -20.73 11.50 -15.06
N TYR A 493 -19.60 10.82 -15.32
CA TYR A 493 -18.88 10.96 -16.59
C TYR A 493 -19.68 10.43 -17.77
N ARG A 494 -20.41 9.33 -17.60
CA ARG A 494 -21.36 8.82 -18.59
C ARG A 494 -22.37 9.88 -19.01
N GLN A 495 -23.03 10.51 -18.05
CA GLN A 495 -24.02 11.55 -18.36
C GLN A 495 -23.37 12.74 -19.08
N LYS A 496 -22.15 13.13 -18.68
CA LYS A 496 -21.43 14.20 -19.36
C LYS A 496 -21.01 13.81 -20.78
N ALA A 497 -20.68 12.55 -21.02
CA ALA A 497 -20.38 12.03 -22.35
C ALA A 497 -21.62 12.05 -23.25
N ILE A 498 -22.78 11.58 -22.74
CA ILE A 498 -24.07 11.67 -23.46
C ILE A 498 -24.36 13.11 -23.86
N ASN A 499 -24.27 14.04 -22.91
CA ASN A 499 -24.53 15.46 -23.20
C ASN A 499 -23.57 16.02 -24.25
N LYS A 500 -22.29 15.60 -24.23
CA LYS A 500 -21.29 16.05 -25.23
C LYS A 500 -21.51 15.44 -26.60
N LEU A 501 -22.01 14.21 -26.64
CA LEU A 501 -22.36 13.50 -27.85
C LEU A 501 -23.58 14.13 -28.51
N ASN A 502 -24.63 14.46 -27.75
CA ASN A 502 -25.80 15.16 -28.25
C ASN A 502 -25.44 16.52 -28.88
N ILE A 503 -24.60 17.32 -28.21
CA ILE A 503 -24.11 18.60 -28.77
C ILE A 503 -23.40 18.42 -30.12
N LEU A 504 -22.62 17.35 -30.28
CA LEU A 504 -21.95 17.08 -31.57
C LEU A 504 -22.98 16.73 -32.65
N PHE A 505 -24.02 15.98 -32.32
CA PHE A 505 -25.08 15.60 -33.27
C PHE A 505 -26.04 16.74 -33.62
N ASP A 506 -26.26 17.69 -32.71
CA ASP A 506 -27.09 18.87 -32.98
C ASP A 506 -26.40 19.88 -33.95
N ASP A 507 -25.12 19.70 -34.25
CA ASP A 507 -24.40 20.49 -35.26
C ASP A 507 -24.73 19.98 -36.67
N GLU A 508 -25.50 20.78 -37.44
CA GLU A 508 -25.98 20.43 -38.78
C GLU A 508 -24.86 19.98 -39.73
N ASN A 509 -23.68 20.58 -39.63
CA ASN A 509 -22.52 20.21 -40.46
C ASN A 509 -21.96 18.83 -40.10
N TYR A 510 -21.94 18.50 -38.81
CA TYR A 510 -21.44 17.20 -38.33
C TYR A 510 -22.44 16.09 -38.65
N SER A 511 -23.74 16.34 -38.46
CA SER A 511 -24.81 15.43 -38.85
C SER A 511 -24.80 15.10 -40.35
N GLN A 512 -24.53 16.09 -41.22
CA GLN A 512 -24.39 15.88 -42.66
C GLN A 512 -23.14 15.07 -43.03
N GLN A 513 -22.00 15.30 -42.37
CA GLN A 513 -20.76 14.53 -42.58
C GLN A 513 -20.90 13.05 -42.16
N LEU A 514 -21.63 12.76 -41.09
CA LEU A 514 -21.89 11.40 -40.62
C LEU A 514 -22.92 10.64 -41.46
N ALA A 515 -23.96 11.32 -41.95
CA ALA A 515 -24.97 10.72 -42.83
C ALA A 515 -24.38 10.17 -44.15
N HIS A 516 -23.26 10.73 -44.60
CA HIS A 516 -22.51 10.23 -45.76
C HIS A 516 -21.66 8.99 -45.47
N GLN A 517 -21.44 8.64 -44.19
CA GLN A 517 -20.56 7.53 -43.77
C GLN A 517 -21.31 6.31 -43.24
N ALA A 518 -22.56 6.44 -42.77
CA ALA A 518 -23.40 5.30 -42.36
C ALA A 518 -24.90 5.68 -42.32
N PRO A 519 -25.71 5.40 -43.36
CA PRO A 519 -27.05 6.01 -43.50
C PRO A 519 -28.17 5.37 -42.64
N THR A 520 -28.03 4.12 -42.17
CA THR A 520 -29.19 3.32 -41.73
C THR A 520 -29.23 2.95 -40.25
N THR A 521 -28.19 3.24 -39.48
CA THR A 521 -28.10 2.82 -38.06
C THR A 521 -28.56 3.90 -37.07
N MET A 522 -28.55 5.17 -37.46
CA MET A 522 -28.60 6.31 -36.52
C MET A 522 -29.96 6.54 -35.82
N GLN A 523 -31.08 6.39 -36.54
CA GLN A 523 -32.42 6.55 -35.95
C GLN A 523 -32.80 5.36 -35.05
N SER A 524 -32.39 4.16 -35.46
CA SER A 524 -32.45 2.92 -34.66
C SER A 524 -31.59 3.02 -33.39
N MET A 525 -30.38 3.61 -33.46
CA MET A 525 -29.52 3.80 -32.31
C MET A 525 -30.11 4.78 -31.28
N MET A 526 -30.69 5.90 -31.74
CA MET A 526 -31.33 6.86 -30.84
C MET A 526 -32.58 6.28 -30.16
N GLU A 527 -33.39 5.49 -30.87
CA GLU A 527 -34.51 4.75 -30.27
C GLU A 527 -34.04 3.66 -29.29
N LYS A 528 -32.96 2.93 -29.59
CA LYS A 528 -32.38 1.90 -28.70
C LYS A 528 -31.60 2.46 -27.50
N VAL A 529 -31.06 3.68 -27.60
CA VAL A 529 -30.49 4.39 -26.45
C VAL A 529 -31.60 4.93 -25.54
N SER A 530 -32.81 5.15 -26.07
CA SER A 530 -34.00 5.53 -25.31
C SER A 530 -34.76 4.36 -24.70
N ARG A 531 -34.57 3.13 -25.21
CA ARG A 531 -35.16 1.88 -24.69
C ARG A 531 -34.05 0.93 -24.24
N PHE A 532 -33.81 0.85 -22.93
CA PHE A 532 -32.87 -0.13 -22.37
C PHE A 532 -33.41 -1.57 -22.61
N ASP A 533 -32.49 -2.47 -23.00
CA ASP A 533 -32.62 -3.93 -23.21
C ASP A 533 -32.63 -4.49 -24.66
N ASP A 534 -31.93 -3.87 -25.63
CA ASP A 534 -31.77 -4.48 -26.98
C ASP A 534 -30.39 -5.17 -27.19
N PRO A 535 -30.33 -6.50 -27.43
CA PRO A 535 -29.09 -7.27 -27.69
C PRO A 535 -28.42 -7.03 -29.05
N SER A 536 -29.02 -6.27 -29.97
CA SER A 536 -28.55 -6.17 -31.38
C SER A 536 -27.33 -5.27 -31.64
N TRP A 537 -26.54 -4.94 -30.62
CA TRP A 537 -25.30 -4.18 -30.77
C TRP A 537 -24.09 -5.03 -31.19
N GLN A 538 -24.17 -6.37 -31.09
CA GLN A 538 -23.09 -7.28 -31.48
C GLN A 538 -22.87 -7.33 -33.01
N GLU A 539 -23.88 -7.10 -33.83
CA GLU A 539 -23.73 -7.12 -35.31
C GLU A 539 -22.90 -5.95 -35.86
N MET A 540 -22.84 -4.83 -35.14
CA MET A 540 -22.08 -3.65 -35.61
C MET A 540 -20.58 -3.73 -35.31
N LEU A 541 -20.19 -4.64 -34.39
CA LEU A 541 -18.81 -4.95 -34.02
C LEU A 541 -18.26 -6.18 -34.76
N GLY A 542 -19.09 -6.89 -35.53
CA GLY A 542 -18.73 -8.15 -36.21
C GLY A 542 -17.63 -8.05 -37.27
N LEU A 543 -17.18 -6.84 -37.64
CA LEU A 543 -16.02 -6.63 -38.51
C LEU A 543 -14.69 -6.53 -37.75
N ASP A 544 -14.69 -6.44 -36.41
CA ASP A 544 -13.48 -6.29 -35.58
C ASP A 544 -13.10 -7.58 -34.81
N GLN A 545 -14.05 -8.47 -34.51
CA GLN A 545 -13.78 -9.71 -33.76
C GLN A 545 -12.78 -10.65 -34.46
N ALA A 546 -12.82 -10.76 -35.79
CA ALA A 546 -11.87 -11.59 -36.54
C ALA A 546 -10.44 -11.02 -36.48
N ALA A 547 -10.29 -9.69 -36.53
CA ALA A 547 -9.00 -9.01 -36.42
C ALA A 547 -8.44 -9.09 -34.98
N VAL A 548 -9.31 -8.96 -33.97
CA VAL A 548 -8.97 -9.12 -32.54
C VAL A 548 -8.57 -10.57 -32.24
N LEU A 549 -9.25 -11.57 -32.80
CA LEU A 549 -8.88 -12.98 -32.66
C LEU A 549 -7.52 -13.28 -33.30
N GLU A 550 -7.24 -12.72 -34.49
CA GLU A 550 -5.95 -12.86 -35.18
C GLU A 550 -4.82 -12.19 -34.39
N GLU A 551 -5.05 -10.99 -33.84
CA GLU A 551 -4.11 -10.27 -32.99
C GLU A 551 -3.87 -10.98 -31.65
N ASN A 552 -4.93 -11.51 -31.01
CA ASN A 552 -4.82 -12.29 -29.77
C ASN A 552 -4.06 -13.60 -29.99
N HIS A 553 -4.29 -14.28 -31.12
CA HIS A 553 -3.51 -15.45 -31.53
C HIS A 553 -2.02 -15.11 -31.76
N ALA A 554 -1.73 -13.97 -32.40
CA ALA A 554 -0.36 -13.48 -32.59
C ALA A 554 0.33 -13.13 -31.25
N LEU A 555 -0.38 -12.51 -30.32
CA LEU A 555 0.10 -12.18 -28.98
C LEU A 555 0.36 -13.44 -28.13
N LYS A 556 -0.55 -14.42 -28.15
CA LYS A 556 -0.35 -15.73 -27.47
C LYS A 556 0.87 -16.47 -28.03
N LYS A 557 1.05 -16.48 -29.36
CA LYS A 557 2.24 -17.05 -30.00
C LYS A 557 3.53 -16.34 -29.57
N ARG A 558 3.51 -15.01 -29.49
CA ARG A 558 4.65 -14.21 -29.03
C ARG A 558 4.98 -14.45 -27.55
N MET A 559 3.97 -14.57 -26.70
CA MET A 559 4.15 -14.88 -25.27
C MET A 559 4.78 -16.27 -25.10
N SER A 560 4.29 -17.28 -25.81
CA SER A 560 4.87 -18.64 -25.80
C SER A 560 6.33 -18.66 -26.24
N GLN A 561 6.70 -17.88 -27.27
CA GLN A 561 8.11 -17.74 -27.70
C GLN A 561 9.00 -17.10 -26.64
N ILE A 562 8.48 -16.12 -25.90
CA ILE A 562 9.21 -15.45 -24.82
C ILE A 562 9.37 -16.40 -23.63
N GLU A 563 8.35 -17.18 -23.28
CA GLU A 563 8.40 -18.19 -22.22
C GLU A 563 9.40 -19.31 -22.54
N GLU A 564 9.43 -19.80 -23.79
CA GLU A 564 10.43 -20.77 -24.25
C GLU A 564 11.86 -20.19 -24.15
N THR A 565 12.03 -18.93 -24.53
CA THR A 565 13.32 -18.22 -24.40
C THR A 565 13.73 -18.07 -22.94
N LEU A 566 12.78 -17.73 -22.06
CA LEU A 566 13.00 -17.60 -20.62
C LEU A 566 13.45 -18.92 -20.01
N GLU A 567 12.82 -20.03 -20.42
CA GLU A 567 13.13 -21.36 -19.92
C GLU A 567 14.51 -21.84 -20.40
N LEU A 568 14.88 -21.53 -21.64
CA LEU A 568 16.21 -21.78 -22.17
C LEU A 568 17.29 -20.96 -21.43
N MET A 569 16.99 -19.69 -21.08
CA MET A 569 17.88 -18.83 -20.31
C MET A 569 18.05 -19.30 -18.87
N LYS A 570 16.97 -19.74 -18.21
CA LYS A 570 17.05 -20.34 -16.87
C LYS A 570 17.93 -21.60 -16.88
N LYS A 571 17.73 -22.50 -17.85
CA LYS A 571 18.58 -23.70 -18.00
C LYS A 571 20.06 -23.35 -18.17
N ARG A 572 20.39 -22.31 -18.95
CA ARG A 572 21.76 -21.80 -19.08
C ARG A 572 22.30 -21.23 -17.77
N LEU A 573 21.48 -20.50 -17.02
CA LEU A 573 21.85 -19.96 -15.71
C LEU A 573 22.18 -21.09 -14.73
N THR A 574 21.36 -22.14 -14.68
CA THR A 574 21.56 -23.31 -13.82
C THR A 574 22.82 -24.09 -14.20
N LEU A 575 23.07 -24.29 -15.51
CA LEU A 575 24.31 -24.93 -15.99
C LEU A 575 25.56 -24.11 -15.62
N ASN A 576 25.52 -22.79 -15.82
CA ASN A 576 26.64 -21.92 -15.45
C ASN A 576 26.93 -21.92 -13.94
N ILE A 577 25.90 -22.06 -13.09
CA ILE A 577 26.04 -22.17 -11.63
C ILE A 577 26.60 -23.55 -11.24
N SER A 578 26.15 -24.62 -11.90
CA SER A 578 26.69 -25.98 -11.69
C SER A 578 28.17 -26.09 -12.09
N ASP A 579 28.57 -25.46 -13.18
CA ASP A 579 29.97 -25.45 -13.64
C ASP A 579 30.88 -24.65 -12.69
N GLN A 580 30.36 -23.63 -11.99
CA GLN A 580 31.08 -22.92 -10.92
C GLN A 580 31.29 -23.79 -9.67
N GLN A 581 30.42 -24.77 -9.42
CA GLN A 581 30.53 -25.70 -8.28
C GLN A 581 31.44 -26.90 -8.55
N GLN A 582 31.80 -27.18 -9.82
CA GLN A 582 32.68 -28.30 -10.21
C GLN A 582 34.16 -27.93 -10.38
N LEU A 583 34.54 -26.66 -10.16
CA LEU A 583 35.96 -26.27 -10.15
C LEU A 583 36.65 -26.84 -8.89
N PRO A 584 37.71 -27.65 -9.02
CA PRO A 584 38.29 -28.38 -7.89
C PRO A 584 38.98 -27.42 -6.91
N ILE A 585 38.49 -27.42 -5.66
CA ILE A 585 39.22 -26.88 -4.51
C ILE A 585 40.30 -27.90 -4.16
N HIS A 586 41.57 -27.54 -4.36
CA HIS A 586 42.68 -28.33 -3.84
C HIS A 586 42.78 -28.13 -2.31
N GLU A 587 42.12 -28.98 -1.54
CA GLU A 587 42.40 -29.16 -0.11
C GLU A 587 43.59 -30.10 0.07
N GLN A 588 44.66 -29.61 0.69
CA GLN A 588 45.74 -30.45 1.19
C GLN A 588 45.36 -30.99 2.56
N THR A 589 45.03 -32.28 2.61
CA THR A 589 44.94 -33.09 3.82
C THR A 589 46.30 -33.24 4.50
N ILE A 590 46.41 -32.86 5.77
CA ILE A 590 47.47 -33.31 6.68
C ILE A 590 46.81 -34.25 7.70
N THR A 591 47.30 -35.49 7.73
CA THR A 591 46.91 -36.59 8.63
C THR A 591 47.43 -36.38 10.05
N GLU A 592 46.57 -36.60 11.04
CA GLU A 592 46.94 -36.77 12.45
C GLU A 592 47.45 -38.20 12.72
N GLU A 593 48.54 -38.33 13.49
CA GLU A 593 48.74 -39.49 14.36
C GLU A 593 49.62 -39.13 15.58
N GLN A 594 48.98 -39.18 16.75
CA GLN A 594 49.42 -39.66 18.08
C GLN A 594 50.82 -39.27 18.62
N PHE A 595 50.86 -38.59 19.79
CA PHE A 595 51.28 -39.17 21.10
C PHE A 595 51.45 -38.08 22.19
N SER A 596 50.82 -38.34 23.36
CA SER A 596 51.24 -38.05 24.76
C SER A 596 51.77 -36.67 25.20
N SER A 597 51.08 -36.12 26.23
CA SER A 597 51.53 -35.19 27.29
C SER A 597 52.82 -35.63 28.04
N PRO A 598 53.48 -34.86 28.96
CA PRO A 598 53.08 -33.60 29.64
C PRO A 598 54.23 -32.54 29.88
N GLN A 599 53.92 -31.47 30.65
CA GLN A 599 54.83 -30.56 31.40
C GLN A 599 55.74 -29.62 30.57
N SER A 600 56.12 -28.39 30.95
CA SER A 600 56.05 -27.58 32.17
C SER A 600 56.52 -26.15 31.84
N ASP A 601 56.11 -25.20 32.69
CA ASP A 601 56.83 -23.98 33.11
C ASP A 601 57.13 -22.79 32.17
N GLN A 602 56.55 -21.65 32.62
CA GLN A 602 57.19 -20.35 32.87
C GLN A 602 58.00 -19.68 31.74
N ASN A 603 57.53 -18.57 31.20
CA ASN A 603 57.73 -17.23 31.78
C ASN A 603 57.26 -16.10 30.84
N GLU A 604 56.61 -15.11 31.47
CA GLU A 604 56.73 -13.66 31.29
C GLU A 604 57.25 -13.08 29.94
N ASN A 605 56.52 -12.17 29.29
CA ASN A 605 56.40 -10.76 29.67
C ASN A 605 55.67 -9.89 28.61
N ASN A 606 54.78 -9.02 29.12
CA ASN A 606 54.45 -7.64 28.73
C ASN A 606 54.20 -7.19 27.29
N SER A 607 53.01 -6.62 27.04
CA SER A 607 52.77 -5.17 26.76
C SER A 607 51.24 -4.92 26.60
N GLN A 608 50.58 -4.13 27.48
CA GLN A 608 50.17 -2.71 27.33
C GLN A 608 49.35 -2.45 26.04
N GLN A 609 48.01 -2.32 26.03
CA GLN A 609 47.04 -1.37 26.64
C GLN A 609 46.99 0.04 25.98
N VAL A 610 45.74 0.54 25.84
CA VAL A 610 45.24 1.92 25.50
C VAL A 610 44.92 2.13 23.99
N GLU A 611 43.65 2.17 23.49
CA GLU A 611 42.56 3.20 23.60
C GLU A 611 43.05 4.63 23.26
N ASP A 612 42.37 5.61 22.67
CA ASP A 612 41.14 5.78 21.89
C ASP A 612 41.25 7.19 21.24
N ASP A 613 40.28 7.51 20.36
CA ASP A 613 39.73 8.84 20.05
C ASP A 613 40.32 9.83 18.98
N VAL A 614 39.60 9.90 17.85
CA VAL A 614 38.70 11.01 17.41
C VAL A 614 39.24 12.38 16.83
N TYR A 615 38.52 12.82 15.78
CA TYR A 615 38.20 14.18 15.22
C TYR A 615 38.99 14.87 14.05
N ILE A 616 38.28 15.01 12.90
CA ILE A 616 37.96 16.14 11.98
C ILE A 616 39.00 17.03 11.22
N ASP A 617 38.61 17.27 9.95
CA ASP A 617 38.82 18.35 8.95
C ASP A 617 40.17 18.68 8.27
N GLY A 618 40.08 18.85 6.93
CA GLY A 618 40.47 20.12 6.30
C GLY A 618 41.71 20.19 5.41
N VAL A 619 41.46 20.30 4.10
CA VAL A 619 42.26 21.04 3.09
C VAL A 619 43.51 20.39 2.45
N LYS A 620 43.32 20.10 1.16
CA LYS A 620 44.24 20.10 0.00
C LYS A 620 45.65 20.69 0.20
N LEU A 621 46.66 20.03 -0.39
CA LEU A 621 47.46 20.62 -1.50
C LEU A 621 48.34 19.59 -2.25
N ARG A 622 48.41 19.85 -3.56
CA ARG A 622 49.16 19.18 -4.64
C ARG A 622 50.68 19.13 -4.38
N LYS A 623 51.36 18.10 -4.91
CA LYS A 623 52.25 18.24 -6.11
C LYS A 623 52.89 16.92 -6.58
N LYS A 624 52.64 16.65 -7.87
CA LYS A 624 53.46 15.88 -8.83
C LYS A 624 54.96 16.19 -8.71
N LYS A 625 55.83 15.19 -8.83
CA LYS A 625 56.63 14.86 -10.05
C LYS A 625 57.76 13.86 -9.76
N ALA A 626 57.86 12.90 -10.67
CA ALA A 626 59.07 12.38 -11.32
C ALA A 626 60.13 11.62 -10.50
N SER A 627 60.19 10.32 -10.81
CA SER A 627 61.36 9.45 -11.03
C SER A 627 62.52 10.14 -11.82
N PRO A 628 63.74 9.57 -12.00
CA PRO A 628 64.13 8.14 -11.95
C PRO A 628 65.51 7.83 -11.31
N SER A 629 65.82 6.55 -11.05
CA SER A 629 67.06 5.89 -11.53
C SER A 629 67.22 4.45 -10.98
N THR A 630 67.51 3.56 -11.91
CA THR A 630 67.97 2.15 -11.86
C THR A 630 69.34 2.00 -11.16
N PRO A 631 69.75 0.82 -10.61
CA PRO A 631 70.13 -0.41 -11.38
C PRO A 631 69.66 -1.75 -10.74
N VAL A 632 69.26 -2.80 -11.47
CA VAL A 632 70.09 -3.89 -12.08
C VAL A 632 71.14 -4.41 -11.08
N LYS A 633 71.26 -5.65 -10.61
CA LYS A 633 70.83 -7.02 -11.00
C LYS A 633 71.09 -7.91 -9.76
N THR A 634 70.24 -8.88 -9.46
CA THR A 634 70.66 -10.26 -9.13
C THR A 634 69.48 -11.21 -9.27
N ASN A 635 69.70 -12.25 -10.06
CA ASN A 635 68.80 -13.39 -10.24
C ASN A 635 68.78 -14.23 -8.96
N ASN A 636 67.60 -14.70 -8.54
CA ASN A 636 67.41 -16.10 -8.18
C ASN A 636 65.92 -16.48 -8.07
N ILE A 637 65.58 -17.50 -8.88
CA ILE A 637 64.63 -18.59 -8.63
C ILE A 637 63.14 -18.22 -8.54
N GLN A 638 62.43 -18.53 -9.64
CA GLN A 638 60.98 -18.61 -9.74
C GLN A 638 60.40 -19.71 -8.83
N PRO A 639 59.24 -19.47 -8.20
CA PRO A 639 58.16 -20.44 -8.11
C PRO A 639 57.19 -20.25 -9.28
N SER A 640 56.56 -21.35 -9.67
CA SER A 640 55.64 -21.51 -10.80
C SER A 640 54.56 -20.43 -10.90
N ARG A 641 54.36 -19.92 -12.12
CA ARG A 641 53.20 -19.12 -12.51
C ARG A 641 51.92 -19.91 -12.27
N GLY A 642 51.15 -19.55 -11.26
CA GLY A 642 49.70 -19.78 -11.27
C GLY A 642 49.09 -19.01 -12.45
N SER A 643 48.36 -19.72 -13.30
CA SER A 643 47.76 -19.22 -14.53
C SER A 643 46.90 -17.96 -14.30
N PRO A 644 47.22 -16.79 -14.88
CA PRO A 644 46.38 -15.59 -14.81
C PRO A 644 45.01 -15.75 -15.46
N ASN A 645 44.78 -16.87 -16.17
CA ASN A 645 43.55 -17.13 -16.91
C ASN A 645 42.34 -17.38 -16.00
N LEU A 646 42.48 -18.11 -14.89
CA LEU A 646 41.34 -18.53 -14.07
C LEU A 646 40.61 -17.36 -13.38
N ALA A 647 41.36 -16.35 -12.89
CA ALA A 647 40.77 -15.17 -12.29
C ALA A 647 40.04 -14.29 -13.32
N ASN A 648 40.59 -14.22 -14.54
CA ASN A 648 40.00 -13.44 -15.63
C ASN A 648 38.78 -14.16 -16.22
N GLU A 649 38.81 -15.49 -16.32
CA GLU A 649 37.68 -16.34 -16.72
C GLU A 649 36.53 -16.27 -15.70
N ASN A 650 36.82 -16.33 -14.39
CA ASN A 650 35.80 -16.17 -13.34
C ASN A 650 35.17 -14.78 -13.35
N GLN A 651 35.94 -13.73 -13.62
CA GLN A 651 35.42 -12.37 -13.74
C GLN A 651 34.53 -12.20 -14.99
N GLN A 652 34.91 -12.80 -16.12
CA GLN A 652 34.11 -12.81 -17.35
C GLN A 652 32.82 -13.61 -17.16
N LEU A 653 32.86 -14.75 -16.49
CA LEU A 653 31.68 -15.57 -16.19
C LEU A 653 30.69 -14.82 -15.28
N LYS A 654 31.20 -14.13 -14.24
CA LYS A 654 30.38 -13.29 -13.34
C LYS A 654 29.70 -12.13 -14.09
N GLN A 655 30.40 -11.49 -15.03
CA GLN A 655 29.81 -10.45 -15.87
C GLN A 655 28.76 -10.99 -16.83
N ALA A 656 28.97 -12.19 -17.39
CA ALA A 656 27.98 -12.86 -18.23
C ALA A 656 26.72 -13.23 -17.45
N ASN A 657 26.85 -13.78 -16.24
CA ASN A 657 25.71 -14.14 -15.39
C ASN A 657 24.90 -12.91 -14.94
N ASN A 658 25.56 -11.77 -14.66
CA ASN A 658 24.87 -10.53 -14.35
C ASN A 658 24.05 -9.99 -15.53
N ARG A 659 24.58 -10.09 -16.76
CA ARG A 659 23.84 -9.71 -17.99
C ARG A 659 22.64 -10.62 -18.23
N LEU A 660 22.84 -11.93 -18.13
CA LEU A 660 21.76 -12.93 -18.23
C LEU A 660 20.65 -12.70 -17.19
N THR A 661 21.01 -12.35 -15.95
CA THR A 661 20.03 -12.05 -14.89
C THR A 661 19.18 -10.83 -15.22
N LEU A 662 19.81 -9.78 -15.79
CA LEU A 662 19.10 -8.58 -16.23
C LEU A 662 18.16 -8.88 -17.41
N GLU A 663 18.62 -9.63 -18.42
CA GLU A 663 17.81 -10.04 -19.57
C GLU A 663 16.61 -10.90 -19.14
N VAL A 664 16.79 -11.83 -18.19
CA VAL A 664 15.70 -12.63 -17.61
C VAL A 664 14.68 -11.75 -16.89
N SER A 665 15.13 -10.72 -16.16
CA SER A 665 14.24 -9.76 -15.48
C SER A 665 13.40 -8.97 -16.48
N GLU A 666 14.02 -8.46 -17.56
CA GLU A 666 13.33 -7.73 -18.62
C GLU A 666 12.31 -8.61 -19.37
N LEU A 667 12.63 -9.87 -19.64
CA LEU A 667 11.70 -10.81 -20.27
C LEU A 667 10.52 -11.16 -19.36
N LYS A 668 10.73 -11.33 -18.04
CA LYS A 668 9.63 -11.53 -17.07
C LYS A 668 8.65 -10.36 -17.08
N GLU A 669 9.16 -9.14 -17.13
CA GLU A 669 8.35 -7.93 -17.20
C GLU A 669 7.59 -7.84 -18.54
N GLN A 670 8.19 -8.28 -19.65
CA GLN A 670 7.49 -8.38 -20.94
C GLN A 670 6.38 -9.43 -20.92
N VAL A 671 6.58 -10.61 -20.32
CA VAL A 671 5.55 -11.64 -20.14
C VAL A 671 4.40 -11.10 -19.29
N LYS A 672 4.69 -10.42 -18.19
CA LYS A 672 3.68 -9.79 -17.33
C LYS A 672 2.82 -8.80 -18.11
N ARG A 673 3.43 -7.94 -18.93
CA ARG A 673 2.72 -6.98 -19.78
C ARG A 673 1.85 -7.67 -20.84
N LEU A 674 2.39 -8.69 -21.51
CA LEU A 674 1.64 -9.46 -22.52
C LEU A 674 0.47 -10.23 -21.91
N SER A 675 0.63 -10.79 -20.71
CA SER A 675 -0.42 -11.51 -20.00
C SER A 675 -1.61 -10.59 -19.68
N VAL A 676 -1.34 -9.36 -19.24
CA VAL A 676 -2.39 -8.34 -19.01
C VAL A 676 -3.13 -8.00 -20.31
N ILE A 677 -2.40 -7.84 -21.42
CA ILE A 677 -2.99 -7.55 -22.73
C ILE A 677 -3.84 -8.71 -23.24
N ILE A 678 -3.35 -9.96 -23.14
CA ILE A 678 -4.07 -11.17 -23.59
C ILE A 678 -5.32 -11.42 -22.74
N ASN A 679 -5.25 -11.23 -21.43
CA ASN A 679 -6.40 -11.37 -20.53
C ASN A 679 -7.49 -10.32 -20.84
N LYS A 680 -7.08 -9.12 -21.25
CA LYS A 680 -8.01 -8.07 -21.70
C LYS A 680 -8.64 -8.39 -23.06
N ALA A 681 -7.84 -8.78 -24.04
CA ALA A 681 -8.32 -9.15 -25.37
C ALA A 681 -9.25 -10.37 -25.32
N SER A 682 -8.97 -11.34 -24.45
CA SER A 682 -9.83 -12.53 -24.28
C SER A 682 -11.19 -12.16 -23.67
N LYS A 683 -11.22 -11.21 -22.70
CA LYS A 683 -12.46 -10.67 -22.14
C LYS A 683 -13.29 -9.86 -23.14
N GLU A 684 -12.64 -9.22 -24.11
CA GLU A 684 -13.33 -8.51 -25.20
C GLU A 684 -13.89 -9.46 -26.28
N THR A 685 -13.36 -10.68 -26.42
CA THR A 685 -13.91 -11.73 -27.29
C THR A 685 -15.00 -12.60 -26.65
N ASP A 686 -14.99 -12.76 -25.32
CA ASP A 686 -16.00 -13.55 -24.59
C ASP A 686 -17.31 -12.77 -24.31
N LEU A 687 -17.29 -11.43 -24.44
CA LEU A 687 -18.44 -10.50 -24.36
C LEU A 687 -19.03 -10.22 -25.76
#